data_AF-A0A7L4ZE73-F1
#
_entry.id   AF-A0A7L4ZE73-F1
#
_cell.length_a   1.000
_cell.length_b   1.000
_cell.length_c   1.000
_cell.angle_alpha   90.00
_cell.angle_beta   90.00
_cell.angle_gamma   90.00
#
_symmetry.space_group_name_H-M   'P 1'
#
loop_
_entity.id
_entity.type
_entity.pdbx_description
1 polymer ?
#
loop_
_entity_poly.entity_id
_entity_poly.type
_entity_poly.pdbx_seq_one_letter_code
_entity_poly.pdbx_strand_id
1 'polypeptide(L)'
;MLETVARRAAGLPDADAVTACFASDPLVTKIVRIAGELRGLGDSVRAEELDGRLKAARQEAARALRDRGDLYADDGRTLLLGGHRFAVNTQPLDLALVPAADGLALAVTGTDYRAPVTDPGFAATRPYWDRHLPSESPGVYRAEHLAARLLTEHGPAALAAADDLPGLVRRVAQESYDEGYERGVHDHDATLILTALLPLYDAAGPLRHEPAARARAQLFWTHGTTEAARTAWTRRAVSLARARDAFGPTAALGDLVAELAAALGEWERSDARAGADGESSGSREWTGGERSETGDRTGGERSETGDRTGGERSDSRDRAGGERADSRARSAGERSDSPERAGAGPDRWSAEASAAYLLDELTGGTGPEGFVLGAAARALLDKFRRALGGSDYGHDLEGLTELRARRQAVEAWLTAYATASGSDAAPGELAEAVAAELCPALPRYDGDARLTTTVEGLLGAHPRVAGGRLELRLDEFLARTARHTAHDVPGFRAYQRRRSALLAAERERLRLADHRPRVMPAFVRNRLVDEVYLPLIGDSLARQLGTTGAGKRTDTGGLLLLVSPPGYGKTTLMEYVADRLGLMLVKISGPALGHSVTSLDPADAPNATARREIEKINFALAAGNNTLLHLDDIQHTSPELLQKFIPLCDATRRVDGVWDGEPRSYDLRGKRFAVCMAGNPYTESGERFRIPDMLANRADVWNLGDVLTGKEDVFALSFVENALTANPVLAPLAARERADLDLLVRLAAGDPTARPDRLSTALAPTELDAVLALLRHVLAVRDTVLTVNAAYIASAAQSADARTEPPFRLQGSYRDMNKITQRLRPVMNTAERDAVVRDHYTAEAQTLTTGAEANLLKLAELRDELDPARSSRWTEIKSAHIRTRTLGGPENDPLTRAVAALTLLADRVAAVESAIVRAVRTEREGTSR
;
A
#
# COMPACT_ATOMS: atom_id res chain seq x y z
N MET A 1 -3.47 -23.20 -0.16
CA MET A 1 -3.91 -23.96 -1.37
C MET A 1 -5.33 -23.59 -1.75
N LEU A 2 -6.33 -23.81 -0.87
CA LEU A 2 -7.73 -23.46 -1.13
C LEU A 2 -7.95 -21.99 -1.51
N GLU A 3 -7.36 -21.04 -0.78
CA GLU A 3 -7.44 -19.61 -1.13
C GLU A 3 -6.90 -19.30 -2.53
N THR A 4 -5.82 -19.99 -2.94
CA THR A 4 -5.25 -19.84 -4.28
C THR A 4 -6.20 -20.37 -5.35
N VAL A 5 -6.83 -21.53 -5.12
CA VAL A 5 -7.82 -22.11 -6.03
C VAL A 5 -9.04 -21.19 -6.14
N ALA A 6 -9.59 -20.73 -5.00
CA ALA A 6 -10.75 -19.84 -4.98
C ALA A 6 -10.46 -18.54 -5.74
N ARG A 7 -9.30 -17.91 -5.51
CA ARG A 7 -8.88 -16.69 -6.21
C ARG A 7 -8.70 -16.89 -7.71
N ARG A 8 -8.12 -18.02 -8.13
CA ARG A 8 -7.98 -18.35 -9.57
C ARG A 8 -9.34 -18.57 -10.20
N ALA A 9 -10.18 -19.40 -9.56
CA ALA A 9 -11.50 -19.75 -10.08
C ALA A 9 -12.40 -18.52 -10.25
N ALA A 10 -12.34 -17.57 -9.31
CA ALA A 10 -13.10 -16.32 -9.39
C ALA A 10 -12.69 -15.44 -10.59
N GLY A 11 -11.47 -15.57 -11.11
CA GLY A 11 -10.98 -14.79 -12.26
C GLY A 11 -11.24 -15.43 -13.62
N LEU A 12 -11.85 -16.62 -13.68
CA LEU A 12 -12.06 -17.34 -14.94
C LEU A 12 -13.15 -16.68 -15.80
N PRO A 13 -13.07 -16.83 -17.14
CA PRO A 13 -13.91 -16.09 -18.07
C PRO A 13 -15.31 -16.68 -18.29
N ASP A 14 -15.50 -17.99 -18.08
CA ASP A 14 -16.74 -18.70 -18.37
C ASP A 14 -16.94 -19.95 -17.47
N ALA A 15 -18.13 -20.56 -17.56
CA ALA A 15 -18.55 -21.66 -16.70
C ALA A 15 -17.81 -22.97 -17.00
N ASP A 16 -17.40 -23.16 -18.26
CA ASP A 16 -16.64 -24.33 -18.70
C ASP A 16 -15.22 -24.27 -18.14
N ALA A 17 -14.58 -23.10 -18.17
CA ALA A 17 -13.28 -22.84 -17.57
C ALA A 17 -13.30 -23.07 -16.06
N VAL A 18 -14.34 -22.59 -15.36
CA VAL A 18 -14.52 -22.88 -13.92
C VAL A 18 -14.64 -24.39 -13.69
N THR A 19 -15.48 -25.08 -14.46
CA THR A 19 -15.66 -26.53 -14.33
C THR A 19 -14.36 -27.29 -14.62
N ALA A 20 -13.62 -26.91 -15.66
CA ALA A 20 -12.32 -27.48 -16.01
C ALA A 20 -11.27 -27.26 -14.91
N CYS A 21 -11.20 -26.05 -14.33
CA CYS A 21 -10.30 -25.76 -13.21
C CYS A 21 -10.53 -26.69 -12.02
N PHE A 22 -11.80 -26.90 -11.62
CA PHE A 22 -12.11 -27.83 -10.52
C PHE A 22 -11.97 -29.31 -10.90
N ALA A 23 -11.95 -29.65 -12.19
CA ALA A 23 -11.73 -31.02 -12.66
C ALA A 23 -10.24 -31.39 -12.76
N SER A 24 -9.39 -30.46 -13.19
CA SER A 24 -8.00 -30.77 -13.60
C SER A 24 -6.90 -29.89 -13.00
N ASP A 25 -7.19 -28.88 -12.17
CA ASP A 25 -6.14 -28.06 -11.53
C ASP A 25 -5.32 -28.92 -10.53
N PRO A 26 -3.97 -28.95 -10.62
CA PRO A 26 -3.12 -29.75 -9.74
C PRO A 26 -3.31 -29.47 -8.24
N LEU A 27 -3.64 -28.23 -7.86
CA LEU A 27 -3.92 -27.87 -6.47
C LEU A 27 -5.26 -28.45 -6.02
N VAL A 28 -6.27 -28.48 -6.90
CA VAL A 28 -7.57 -29.12 -6.62
C VAL A 28 -7.39 -30.63 -6.44
N THR A 29 -6.70 -31.29 -7.37
CA THR A 29 -6.36 -32.72 -7.27
C THR A 29 -5.61 -33.02 -5.98
N LYS A 30 -4.67 -32.15 -5.59
CA LYS A 30 -3.92 -32.29 -4.33
C LYS A 30 -4.81 -32.15 -3.10
N ILE A 31 -5.77 -31.21 -3.09
CA ILE A 31 -6.73 -31.05 -1.99
C ILE A 31 -7.64 -32.28 -1.86
N VAL A 32 -8.18 -32.78 -2.97
CA VAL A 32 -9.03 -33.99 -3.00
C VAL A 32 -8.26 -35.22 -2.51
N ARG A 33 -7.01 -35.38 -2.92
CA ARG A 33 -6.14 -36.45 -2.42
C ARG A 33 -5.93 -36.36 -0.91
N ILE A 34 -5.64 -35.16 -0.38
CA ILE A 34 -5.46 -34.94 1.07
C ILE A 34 -6.76 -35.27 1.83
N ALA A 35 -7.93 -34.89 1.31
CA ALA A 35 -9.21 -35.25 1.91
C ALA A 35 -9.41 -36.79 1.93
N GLY A 36 -9.01 -37.48 0.85
CA GLY A 36 -9.00 -38.95 0.80
C GLY A 36 -8.05 -39.60 1.81
N GLU A 37 -6.84 -39.05 1.97
CA GLU A 37 -5.86 -39.51 2.96
C GLU A 37 -6.36 -39.33 4.39
N LEU A 38 -6.97 -38.18 4.70
CA LEU A 38 -7.59 -37.92 6.01
C LEU A 38 -8.71 -38.92 6.31
N ARG A 39 -9.55 -39.23 5.31
CA ARG A 39 -10.56 -40.29 5.42
C ARG A 39 -9.94 -41.66 5.72
N GLY A 40 -8.85 -42.01 5.03
CA GLY A 40 -8.12 -43.26 5.27
C GLY A 40 -7.46 -43.34 6.66
N LEU A 41 -7.10 -42.20 7.25
CA LEU A 41 -6.54 -42.08 8.59
C LEU A 41 -7.59 -41.98 9.71
N GLY A 42 -8.89 -42.00 9.38
CA GLY A 42 -9.99 -41.90 10.34
C GLY A 42 -10.39 -40.47 10.75
N ASP A 43 -9.82 -39.43 10.13
CA ASP A 43 -10.17 -38.01 10.35
C ASP A 43 -11.25 -37.57 9.34
N SER A 44 -12.45 -38.15 9.46
CA SER A 44 -13.57 -37.90 8.54
C SER A 44 -14.08 -36.46 8.60
N VAL A 45 -14.04 -35.83 9.76
CA VAL A 45 -14.53 -34.45 9.96
C VAL A 45 -13.70 -33.46 9.15
N ARG A 46 -12.36 -33.55 9.20
CA ARG A 46 -11.52 -32.65 8.41
C ARG A 46 -11.56 -32.93 6.91
N ALA A 47 -11.74 -34.19 6.53
CA ALA A 47 -11.95 -34.54 5.12
C ALA A 47 -13.23 -33.88 4.58
N GLU A 48 -14.34 -33.97 5.32
CA GLU A 48 -15.60 -33.32 4.97
C GLU A 48 -15.48 -31.79 4.96
N GLU A 49 -14.69 -31.20 5.86
CA GLU A 49 -14.42 -29.75 5.85
C GLU A 49 -13.71 -29.30 4.57
N LEU A 50 -12.69 -30.05 4.12
CA LEU A 50 -11.96 -29.75 2.89
C LEU A 50 -12.86 -29.88 1.65
N ASP A 51 -13.65 -30.95 1.57
CA ASP A 51 -14.61 -31.16 0.49
C ASP A 51 -15.67 -30.06 0.48
N GLY A 52 -16.18 -29.68 1.65
CA GLY A 52 -17.13 -28.57 1.83
C GLY A 52 -16.55 -27.23 1.37
N ARG A 53 -15.30 -26.91 1.75
CA ARG A 53 -14.62 -25.67 1.34
C ARG A 53 -14.34 -25.64 -0.16
N LEU A 54 -13.97 -26.77 -0.76
CA LEU A 54 -13.77 -26.86 -2.21
C LEU A 54 -15.08 -26.66 -2.98
N LYS A 55 -16.17 -27.27 -2.50
CA LYS A 55 -17.52 -27.09 -3.06
C LYS A 55 -17.98 -25.63 -2.95
N ALA A 56 -17.76 -25.00 -1.79
CA ALA A 56 -18.06 -23.59 -1.58
C ALA A 56 -17.27 -22.68 -2.53
N ALA A 57 -15.98 -22.95 -2.74
CA ALA A 57 -15.15 -22.19 -3.68
C ALA A 57 -15.67 -22.28 -5.13
N ARG A 58 -16.16 -23.45 -5.55
CA ARG A 58 -16.77 -23.62 -6.88
C ARG A 58 -18.08 -22.84 -7.01
N GLN A 59 -18.93 -22.89 -5.99
CA GLN A 59 -20.19 -22.14 -5.95
C GLN A 59 -19.95 -20.62 -5.95
N GLU A 60 -18.94 -20.15 -5.22
CA GLU A 60 -18.51 -18.74 -5.24
C GLU A 60 -18.05 -18.30 -6.63
N ALA A 61 -17.21 -19.11 -7.30
CA ALA A 61 -16.73 -18.80 -8.64
C ALA A 61 -17.87 -18.72 -9.67
N ALA A 62 -18.84 -19.63 -9.60
CA ALA A 62 -20.01 -19.60 -10.48
C ALA A 62 -20.88 -18.36 -10.24
N ARG A 63 -21.08 -17.95 -8.99
CA ARG A 63 -21.80 -16.72 -8.63
C ARG A 63 -21.08 -15.47 -9.12
N ALA A 64 -19.77 -15.38 -8.86
CA ALA A 64 -18.95 -14.26 -9.30
C ALA A 64 -18.92 -14.11 -10.83
N LEU A 65 -18.99 -15.22 -11.57
CA LEU A 65 -19.08 -15.23 -13.02
C LEU A 65 -20.44 -14.70 -13.51
N ARG A 66 -21.56 -15.20 -12.95
CA ARG A 66 -22.90 -14.69 -13.27
C ARG A 66 -22.99 -13.20 -12.97
N ASP A 67 -22.47 -12.78 -11.82
CA ASP A 67 -22.47 -11.37 -11.43
C ASP A 67 -21.76 -10.50 -12.45
N ARG A 68 -20.65 -10.99 -13.00
CA ARG A 68 -19.88 -10.30 -14.03
C ARG A 68 -20.65 -10.21 -15.34
N GLY A 69 -21.27 -11.30 -15.79
CA GLY A 69 -22.04 -11.34 -17.03
C GLY A 69 -23.27 -10.44 -17.00
N ASP A 70 -23.91 -10.29 -15.85
CA ASP A 70 -25.16 -9.53 -15.73
C ASP A 70 -24.92 -8.02 -15.49
N LEU A 71 -23.83 -7.64 -14.81
CA LEU A 71 -23.59 -6.25 -14.42
C LEU A 71 -22.54 -5.53 -15.26
N TYR A 72 -21.62 -6.23 -15.91
CA TYR A 72 -20.59 -5.59 -16.72
C TYR A 72 -21.02 -5.55 -18.17
N ALA A 73 -20.69 -4.46 -18.87
CA ALA A 73 -20.73 -4.47 -20.32
C ALA A 73 -19.65 -5.41 -20.88
N ASP A 74 -19.77 -5.78 -22.15
CA ASP A 74 -18.84 -6.70 -22.85
C ASP A 74 -17.36 -6.25 -22.80
N ASP A 75 -17.09 -4.97 -22.51
CA ASP A 75 -15.75 -4.41 -22.36
C ASP A 75 -15.06 -4.75 -21.02
N GLY A 76 -15.80 -5.31 -20.05
CA GLY A 76 -15.32 -5.63 -18.70
C GLY A 76 -14.84 -4.42 -17.86
N ARG A 77 -15.01 -3.21 -18.37
CA ARG A 77 -14.52 -1.94 -17.79
C ARG A 77 -15.65 -0.98 -17.44
N THR A 78 -16.87 -1.31 -17.87
CA THR A 78 -18.07 -0.55 -17.59
C THR A 78 -19.04 -1.39 -16.75
N LEU A 79 -19.45 -0.89 -15.59
CA LEU A 79 -20.47 -1.49 -14.72
C LEU A 79 -21.82 -0.80 -14.92
N LEU A 80 -22.88 -1.58 -15.05
CA LEU A 80 -24.28 -1.15 -15.09
C LEU A 80 -24.88 -1.26 -13.69
N LEU A 81 -25.31 -0.12 -13.13
CA LEU A 81 -26.11 -0.08 -11.90
C LEU A 81 -27.41 0.66 -12.21
N GLY A 82 -28.51 -0.09 -12.29
CA GLY A 82 -29.78 0.43 -12.82
C GLY A 82 -29.63 0.92 -14.26
N GLY A 83 -30.06 2.16 -14.52
CA GLY A 83 -29.96 2.79 -15.83
C GLY A 83 -28.60 3.43 -16.16
N HIS A 84 -27.61 3.36 -15.25
CA HIS A 84 -26.37 4.14 -15.36
C HIS A 84 -25.14 3.27 -15.62
N ARG A 85 -24.19 3.82 -16.39
CA ARG A 85 -22.91 3.18 -16.74
C ARG A 85 -21.76 3.84 -15.99
N PHE A 86 -20.97 3.06 -15.28
CA PHE A 86 -19.83 3.53 -14.48
C PHE A 86 -18.53 2.93 -14.98
N ALA A 87 -17.46 3.75 -15.02
CA ALA A 87 -16.12 3.23 -15.24
C ALA A 87 -15.67 2.39 -14.04
N VAL A 88 -15.03 1.25 -14.26
CA VAL A 88 -14.51 0.38 -13.21
C VAL A 88 -13.00 0.53 -13.10
N ASN A 89 -12.50 0.76 -11.88
CA ASN A 89 -11.05 0.69 -11.66
C ASN A 89 -10.64 -0.78 -11.43
N THR A 90 -9.73 -1.28 -12.26
CA THR A 90 -9.21 -2.65 -12.17
C THR A 90 -7.82 -2.72 -11.55
N GLN A 91 -7.19 -1.57 -11.26
CA GLN A 91 -5.89 -1.53 -10.62
C GLN A 91 -6.01 -1.96 -9.14
N PRO A 92 -5.15 -2.86 -8.66
CA PRO A 92 -5.18 -3.28 -7.27
C PRO A 92 -4.81 -2.11 -6.37
N LEU A 93 -5.53 -1.93 -5.26
CA LEU A 93 -5.20 -0.93 -4.24
C LEU A 93 -3.86 -1.27 -3.57
N ASP A 94 -2.79 -0.57 -3.95
CA ASP A 94 -1.44 -0.73 -3.40
C ASP A 94 -0.73 0.63 -3.26
N LEU A 95 0.43 0.58 -2.61
CA LEU A 95 1.30 1.72 -2.36
C LEU A 95 2.54 1.65 -3.26
N ALA A 96 2.86 2.75 -3.92
CA ALA A 96 4.03 2.89 -4.78
C ALA A 96 4.83 4.15 -4.43
N LEU A 97 6.11 4.14 -4.81
CA LEU A 97 6.92 5.36 -4.86
C LEU A 97 6.87 5.89 -6.29
N VAL A 98 6.53 7.17 -6.43
CA VAL A 98 6.42 7.86 -7.71
C VAL A 98 7.30 9.13 -7.70
N PRO A 99 7.82 9.57 -8.86
CA PRO A 99 8.49 10.86 -8.97
C PRO A 99 7.60 12.02 -8.54
N ALA A 100 8.17 12.99 -7.84
CA ALA A 100 7.57 14.25 -7.41
C ALA A 100 8.56 15.41 -7.66
N ALA A 101 8.08 16.66 -7.58
CA ALA A 101 8.88 17.85 -7.90
C ALA A 101 10.24 17.90 -7.15
N ASP A 102 10.24 17.54 -5.86
CA ASP A 102 11.42 17.61 -4.99
C ASP A 102 11.96 16.23 -4.59
N GLY A 103 11.63 15.16 -5.35
CA GLY A 103 12.17 13.82 -5.11
C GLY A 103 11.17 12.69 -5.37
N LEU A 104 10.96 11.82 -4.38
CA LEU A 104 9.98 10.73 -4.44
C LEU A 104 8.81 11.00 -3.50
N ALA A 105 7.62 10.58 -3.90
CA ALA A 105 6.42 10.59 -3.07
C ALA A 105 5.79 9.20 -3.00
N LEU A 106 5.23 8.87 -1.85
CA LEU A 106 4.37 7.72 -1.65
C LEU A 106 3.00 8.03 -2.26
N ALA A 107 2.49 7.11 -3.07
CA ALA A 107 1.23 7.23 -3.76
C ALA A 107 0.40 5.97 -3.61
N VAL A 108 -0.89 6.13 -3.33
CA VAL A 108 -1.85 5.02 -3.38
C VAL A 108 -2.42 4.94 -4.79
N THR A 109 -2.35 3.75 -5.39
CA THR A 109 -2.79 3.50 -6.77
C THR A 109 -4.27 3.83 -6.97
N GLY A 110 -4.59 4.52 -8.05
CA GLY A 110 -5.98 4.90 -8.39
C GLY A 110 -6.55 6.06 -7.57
N THR A 111 -5.80 6.62 -6.60
CA THR A 111 -6.22 7.76 -5.79
C THR A 111 -5.29 8.96 -5.99
N ASP A 112 -5.70 10.11 -5.44
CA ASP A 112 -4.92 11.34 -5.44
C ASP A 112 -3.98 11.42 -4.23
N TYR A 113 -3.95 10.39 -3.36
CA TYR A 113 -3.10 10.38 -2.18
C TYR A 113 -1.63 10.50 -2.58
N ARG A 114 -0.95 11.56 -2.11
CA ARG A 114 0.49 11.78 -2.29
C ARG A 114 1.09 12.26 -0.98
N ALA A 115 2.13 11.58 -0.51
CA ALA A 115 2.92 11.98 0.64
C ALA A 115 4.41 12.06 0.26
N PRO A 116 5.04 13.25 0.30
CA PRO A 116 6.45 13.38 -0.04
C PRO A 116 7.32 12.57 0.94
N VAL A 117 8.36 11.91 0.43
CA VAL A 117 9.32 11.21 1.29
C VAL A 117 10.33 12.23 1.83
N THR A 118 10.21 12.56 3.11
CA THR A 118 11.03 13.58 3.77
C THR A 118 12.19 13.02 4.60
N ASP A 119 12.30 11.70 4.73
CA ASP A 119 13.38 11.05 5.49
C ASP A 119 14.77 11.39 4.89
N PRO A 120 15.64 12.12 5.61
CA PRO A 120 16.98 12.44 5.13
C PRO A 120 17.82 11.18 4.85
N GLY A 121 17.58 10.10 5.60
CA GLY A 121 18.23 8.81 5.38
C GLY A 121 17.89 8.21 4.02
N PHE A 122 16.63 8.32 3.59
CA PHE A 122 16.19 7.91 2.26
C PHE A 122 16.69 8.86 1.17
N ALA A 123 16.68 10.17 1.39
CA ALA A 123 17.19 11.16 0.43
C ALA A 123 18.67 10.91 0.04
N ALA A 124 19.50 10.45 0.98
CA ALA A 124 20.89 10.07 0.72
C ALA A 124 21.05 8.91 -0.29
N THR A 125 19.98 8.18 -0.63
CA THR A 125 19.99 7.09 -1.61
C THR A 125 19.68 7.54 -3.04
N ARG A 126 19.53 8.85 -3.28
CA ARG A 126 19.21 9.43 -4.60
C ARG A 126 20.04 8.91 -5.77
N PRO A 127 21.37 8.64 -5.66
CA PRO A 127 22.15 8.07 -6.76
C PRO A 127 21.66 6.71 -7.27
N TYR A 128 20.81 6.01 -6.50
CA TYR A 128 20.33 4.66 -6.79
C TYR A 128 18.88 4.61 -7.28
N TRP A 129 18.17 5.75 -7.35
CA TRP A 129 16.72 5.77 -7.61
C TRP A 129 16.34 5.32 -9.02
N ASP A 130 17.15 5.68 -10.02
CA ASP A 130 16.94 5.29 -11.43
C ASP A 130 17.59 3.95 -11.78
N ARG A 131 18.16 3.27 -10.78
CA ARG A 131 18.88 2.01 -10.97
C ARG A 131 17.94 0.82 -10.81
N HIS A 132 18.04 -0.13 -11.74
CA HIS A 132 17.18 -1.33 -11.73
C HIS A 132 17.88 -2.58 -11.17
N LEU A 133 19.18 -2.73 -11.42
CA LEU A 133 19.94 -3.94 -11.08
C LEU A 133 21.23 -3.61 -10.30
N PRO A 134 21.66 -4.48 -9.37
CA PRO A 134 22.93 -4.32 -8.66
C PRO A 134 24.15 -4.53 -9.57
N SER A 135 24.01 -5.25 -10.68
CA SER A 135 25.08 -5.59 -11.62
C SER A 135 25.29 -4.56 -12.75
N GLU A 136 24.43 -3.54 -12.83
CA GLU A 136 24.43 -2.58 -13.96
C GLU A 136 24.33 -1.13 -13.50
N SER A 137 25.17 -0.26 -14.03
CA SER A 137 25.05 1.20 -13.96
C SER A 137 25.44 1.81 -15.30
N PRO A 138 25.17 3.10 -15.58
CA PRO A 138 25.62 3.72 -16.84
C PRO A 138 27.12 3.53 -17.14
N GLY A 139 27.94 3.36 -16.09
CA GLY A 139 29.38 3.11 -16.20
C GLY A 139 29.80 1.64 -16.17
N VAL A 140 28.94 0.69 -15.76
CA VAL A 140 29.31 -0.72 -15.62
C VAL A 140 28.25 -1.59 -16.28
N TYR A 141 28.62 -2.25 -17.36
CA TYR A 141 27.76 -3.21 -18.04
C TYR A 141 27.68 -4.52 -17.23
N ARG A 142 26.53 -5.21 -17.26
CA ARG A 142 26.32 -6.50 -16.58
C ARG A 142 27.39 -7.53 -16.89
N ALA A 143 27.78 -7.67 -18.17
CA ALA A 143 28.81 -8.63 -18.55
C ALA A 143 30.20 -8.26 -18.00
N GLU A 144 30.48 -6.96 -17.86
CA GLU A 144 31.71 -6.48 -17.22
C GLU A 144 31.72 -6.76 -15.71
N HIS A 145 30.58 -6.55 -15.03
CA HIS A 145 30.44 -6.91 -13.62
C HIS A 145 30.66 -8.41 -13.41
N LEU A 146 30.04 -9.25 -14.24
CA LEU A 146 30.20 -10.69 -14.20
C LEU A 146 31.66 -11.11 -14.42
N ALA A 147 32.34 -10.53 -15.42
CA ALA A 147 33.75 -10.78 -15.70
C ALA A 147 34.66 -10.34 -14.53
N ALA A 148 34.45 -9.15 -13.97
CA ALA A 148 35.21 -8.65 -12.84
C ALA A 148 35.03 -9.50 -11.57
N ARG A 149 33.81 -9.98 -11.33
CA ARG A 149 33.51 -10.87 -10.21
C ARG A 149 34.23 -12.21 -10.38
N LEU A 150 34.18 -12.82 -11.57
CA LEU A 150 34.93 -14.05 -11.87
C LEU A 150 36.44 -13.86 -11.69
N LEU A 151 37.01 -12.74 -12.15
CA LEU A 151 38.42 -12.41 -11.95
C LEU A 151 38.78 -12.34 -10.46
N THR A 152 37.89 -11.79 -9.63
CA THR A 152 38.10 -11.67 -8.18
C THR A 152 37.97 -13.02 -7.47
N GLU A 153 36.98 -13.83 -7.83
CA GLU A 153 36.66 -15.10 -7.16
C GLU A 153 37.63 -16.22 -7.52
N HIS A 154 38.00 -16.35 -8.80
CA HIS A 154 38.84 -17.43 -9.29
C HIS A 154 40.30 -17.03 -9.50
N GLY A 155 40.55 -15.73 -9.70
CA GLY A 155 41.86 -15.23 -10.08
C GLY A 155 42.15 -15.42 -11.58
N PRO A 156 42.99 -14.56 -12.17
CA PRO A 156 43.28 -14.55 -13.61
C PRO A 156 43.96 -15.84 -14.07
N ALA A 157 44.90 -16.40 -13.30
CA ALA A 157 45.62 -17.61 -13.67
C ALA A 157 44.71 -18.84 -13.78
N ALA A 158 43.76 -19.00 -12.84
CA ALA A 158 42.82 -20.11 -12.88
C ALA A 158 41.82 -19.98 -14.03
N LEU A 159 41.37 -18.75 -14.34
CA LEU A 159 40.49 -18.49 -15.47
C LEU A 159 41.18 -18.71 -16.82
N ALA A 160 42.45 -18.31 -16.95
CA ALA A 160 43.25 -18.56 -18.14
C ALA A 160 43.51 -20.06 -18.37
N ALA A 161 43.59 -20.85 -17.29
CA ALA A 161 43.79 -22.29 -17.33
C ALA A 161 42.47 -23.10 -17.39
N ALA A 162 41.30 -22.45 -17.48
CA ALA A 162 40.01 -23.14 -17.44
C ALA A 162 39.69 -23.83 -18.78
N ASP A 163 39.43 -25.14 -18.73
CA ASP A 163 39.07 -25.94 -19.92
C ASP A 163 37.73 -25.52 -20.56
N ASP A 164 36.79 -25.04 -19.75
CA ASP A 164 35.46 -24.58 -20.19
C ASP A 164 35.09 -23.25 -19.50
N LEU A 165 35.79 -22.18 -19.88
CA LEU A 165 35.49 -20.82 -19.44
C LEU A 165 34.02 -20.40 -19.75
N PRO A 166 33.46 -20.64 -20.95
CA PRO A 166 32.06 -20.32 -21.23
C PRO A 166 31.07 -21.05 -20.31
N GLY A 167 31.31 -22.33 -20.02
CA GLY A 167 30.48 -23.11 -19.10
C GLY A 167 30.56 -22.60 -17.67
N LEU A 168 31.75 -22.21 -17.19
CA LEU A 168 31.92 -21.58 -15.88
C LEU A 168 31.12 -20.27 -15.79
N VAL A 169 31.32 -19.36 -16.76
CA VAL A 169 30.64 -18.06 -16.79
C VAL A 169 29.11 -18.24 -16.81
N ARG A 170 28.62 -19.18 -17.63
CA ARG A 170 27.19 -19.49 -17.73
C ARG A 170 26.61 -19.99 -16.41
N ARG A 171 27.29 -20.90 -15.70
CA ARG A 171 26.83 -21.40 -14.39
C ARG A 171 26.71 -20.25 -13.38
N VAL A 172 27.77 -19.44 -13.29
CA VAL A 172 27.83 -18.32 -12.34
C VAL A 172 26.76 -17.26 -12.64
N ALA A 173 26.49 -16.98 -13.93
CA ALA A 173 25.38 -16.11 -14.34
C ALA A 173 24.01 -16.68 -13.94
N GLN A 174 23.80 -18.00 -14.08
CA GLN A 174 22.53 -18.67 -13.74
C GLN A 174 22.27 -18.73 -12.23
N GLU A 175 23.32 -18.87 -11.41
CA GLU A 175 23.22 -18.88 -9.96
C GLU A 175 22.91 -17.49 -9.38
N SER A 176 23.22 -16.42 -10.13
CA SER A 176 23.07 -15.02 -9.71
C SER A 176 21.72 -14.42 -10.09
N TYR A 177 20.64 -14.95 -9.51
CA TYR A 177 19.26 -14.61 -9.88
C TYR A 177 18.87 -13.15 -9.60
N ASP A 178 19.55 -12.45 -8.69
CA ASP A 178 19.27 -11.05 -8.33
C ASP A 178 20.06 -10.04 -9.19
N GLU A 179 20.93 -10.52 -10.08
CA GLU A 179 21.80 -9.69 -10.93
C GLU A 179 21.30 -9.57 -12.38
N GLY A 180 20.14 -10.15 -12.70
CA GLY A 180 19.43 -9.87 -13.96
C GLY A 180 20.16 -10.29 -15.25
N TYR A 181 20.95 -11.35 -15.22
CA TYR A 181 21.63 -11.88 -16.40
C TYR A 181 20.66 -12.57 -17.37
N GLU A 182 20.67 -12.12 -18.62
CA GLU A 182 20.02 -12.80 -19.74
C GLU A 182 20.94 -13.88 -20.32
N ARG A 183 20.43 -15.12 -20.34
CA ARG A 183 21.13 -16.32 -20.84
C ARG A 183 21.35 -16.22 -22.36
N GLY A 184 22.58 -16.52 -22.78
CA GLY A 184 23.01 -16.44 -24.18
C GLY A 184 23.51 -15.06 -24.58
N VAL A 185 23.29 -14.03 -23.76
CA VAL A 185 23.74 -12.65 -24.00
C VAL A 185 24.88 -12.32 -23.05
N HIS A 186 24.60 -12.28 -21.75
CA HIS A 186 25.58 -11.77 -20.78
C HIS A 186 26.69 -12.78 -20.45
N ASP A 187 26.39 -14.08 -20.50
CA ASP A 187 27.40 -15.13 -20.35
C ASP A 187 28.34 -15.19 -21.58
N HIS A 188 27.79 -14.98 -22.78
CA HIS A 188 28.57 -14.85 -24.00
C HIS A 188 29.48 -13.61 -23.95
N ASP A 189 28.91 -12.44 -23.67
CA ASP A 189 29.65 -11.17 -23.62
C ASP A 189 30.73 -11.19 -22.52
N ALA A 190 30.44 -11.72 -21.33
CA ALA A 190 31.41 -11.81 -20.25
C ALA A 190 32.57 -12.75 -20.60
N THR A 191 32.29 -13.83 -21.34
CA THR A 191 33.33 -14.73 -21.86
C THR A 191 34.24 -14.00 -22.85
N LEU A 192 33.69 -13.20 -23.77
CA LEU A 192 34.48 -12.39 -24.71
C LEU A 192 35.35 -11.36 -23.98
N ILE A 193 34.78 -10.68 -22.99
CA ILE A 193 35.50 -9.72 -22.13
C ILE A 193 36.67 -10.40 -21.42
N LEU A 194 36.43 -11.54 -20.75
CA LEU A 194 37.48 -12.29 -20.05
C LEU A 194 38.57 -12.77 -21.02
N THR A 195 38.18 -13.31 -22.17
CA THR A 195 39.12 -13.78 -23.21
C THR A 195 40.05 -12.66 -23.68
N ALA A 196 39.53 -11.43 -23.79
CA ALA A 196 40.32 -10.26 -24.16
C ALA A 196 41.17 -9.71 -23.01
N LEU A 197 40.70 -9.79 -21.76
CA LEU A 197 41.38 -9.23 -20.59
C LEU A 197 42.51 -10.10 -20.05
N LEU A 198 42.38 -11.43 -20.06
CA LEU A 198 43.35 -12.35 -19.45
C LEU A 198 44.78 -12.19 -20.02
N PRO A 199 44.99 -12.07 -21.35
CA PRO A 199 46.33 -11.81 -21.89
C PRO A 199 46.90 -10.45 -21.49
N LEU A 200 46.06 -9.41 -21.37
CA LEU A 200 46.49 -8.09 -20.89
C LEU A 200 46.90 -8.17 -19.43
N TYR A 201 46.15 -8.91 -18.61
CA TYR A 201 46.42 -9.06 -17.18
C TYR A 201 47.79 -9.72 -16.94
N ASP A 202 48.10 -10.77 -17.70
CA ASP A 202 49.38 -11.49 -17.63
C ASP A 202 50.57 -10.58 -17.98
N ALA A 203 50.43 -9.76 -19.02
CA ALA A 203 51.50 -8.87 -19.49
C ALA A 203 51.66 -7.57 -18.67
N ALA A 204 50.60 -7.08 -18.03
CA ALA A 204 50.58 -5.72 -17.46
C ALA A 204 51.46 -5.53 -16.22
N GLY A 205 51.68 -6.57 -15.42
CA GLY A 205 52.37 -6.42 -14.13
C GLY A 205 51.73 -5.31 -13.26
N PRO A 206 52.52 -4.43 -12.61
CA PRO A 206 52.00 -3.30 -11.82
C PRO A 206 51.26 -2.22 -12.64
N LEU A 207 51.33 -2.23 -13.98
CA LEU A 207 50.55 -1.30 -14.82
C LEU A 207 49.04 -1.55 -14.78
N ARG A 208 48.59 -2.67 -14.19
CA ARG A 208 47.17 -2.95 -13.93
C ARG A 208 46.52 -2.01 -12.91
N HIS A 209 47.32 -1.25 -12.17
CA HIS A 209 46.84 -0.20 -11.27
C HIS A 209 46.74 1.13 -12.02
N GLU A 210 45.72 1.93 -11.78
CA GLU A 210 45.57 3.22 -12.49
C GLU A 210 46.78 4.15 -12.27
N PRO A 211 47.21 4.91 -13.30
CA PRO A 211 48.34 5.84 -13.20
C PRO A 211 48.28 6.78 -12.00
N ALA A 212 47.09 7.25 -11.62
CA ALA A 212 46.89 8.10 -10.45
C ALA A 212 47.20 7.39 -9.12
N ALA A 213 46.88 6.09 -9.00
CA ALA A 213 47.22 5.29 -7.82
C ALA A 213 48.74 5.07 -7.73
N ARG A 214 49.39 4.80 -8.88
CA ARG A 214 50.85 4.69 -8.97
C ARG A 214 51.54 5.99 -8.55
N ALA A 215 51.06 7.13 -9.07
CA ALA A 215 51.57 8.46 -8.74
C ALA A 215 51.52 8.74 -7.23
N ARG A 216 50.35 8.51 -6.61
CA ARG A 216 50.13 8.74 -5.18
C ARG A 216 51.00 7.85 -4.30
N ALA A 217 51.07 6.57 -4.65
CA ALA A 217 51.93 5.62 -3.99
C ALA A 217 53.41 6.05 -4.02
N GLN A 218 53.92 6.48 -5.18
CA GLN A 218 55.32 6.90 -5.32
C GLN A 218 55.62 8.20 -4.57
N LEU A 219 54.69 9.17 -4.57
CA LEU A 219 54.82 10.40 -3.79
C LEU A 219 54.86 10.10 -2.29
N PHE A 220 53.92 9.28 -1.80
CA PHE A 220 53.92 8.83 -0.41
C PHE A 220 55.20 8.08 -0.07
N TRP A 221 55.61 7.12 -0.90
CA TRP A 221 56.82 6.33 -0.66
C TRP A 221 58.07 7.20 -0.55
N THR A 222 58.15 8.27 -1.35
CA THR A 222 59.30 9.18 -1.34
C THR A 222 59.24 10.17 -0.18
N HIS A 223 58.09 10.83 0.02
CA HIS A 223 57.97 12.01 0.88
C HIS A 223 57.21 11.76 2.18
N GLY A 224 56.37 10.73 2.22
CA GLY A 224 55.55 10.35 3.38
C GLY A 224 56.12 9.22 4.23
N THR A 225 57.31 8.71 3.91
CA THR A 225 57.93 7.60 4.65
C THR A 225 59.39 7.85 5.02
N THR A 226 59.83 7.20 6.10
CA THR A 226 61.24 7.16 6.49
C THR A 226 61.94 5.93 5.89
N GLU A 227 63.26 5.97 5.76
CA GLU A 227 64.05 4.83 5.27
C GLU A 227 63.85 3.56 6.12
N ALA A 228 63.75 3.72 7.44
CA ALA A 228 63.46 2.62 8.37
C ALA A 228 62.06 2.03 8.10
N ALA A 229 61.05 2.87 7.88
CA ALA A 229 59.69 2.41 7.56
C ALA A 229 59.64 1.66 6.23
N ARG A 230 60.28 2.21 5.17
CA ARG A 230 60.40 1.54 3.86
C ARG A 230 61.04 0.17 3.98
N THR A 231 62.15 0.08 4.72
CA THR A 231 62.86 -1.19 4.95
C THR A 231 61.97 -2.22 5.67
N ALA A 232 61.25 -1.78 6.71
CA ALA A 232 60.36 -2.64 7.48
C ALA A 232 59.18 -3.15 6.64
N TRP A 233 58.49 -2.26 5.92
CA TRP A 233 57.38 -2.64 5.05
C TRP A 233 57.81 -3.53 3.89
N THR A 234 58.93 -3.24 3.24
CA THR A 234 59.49 -4.08 2.17
C THR A 234 59.77 -5.49 2.68
N ARG A 235 60.44 -5.61 3.84
CA ARG A 235 60.77 -6.91 4.42
C ARG A 235 59.52 -7.70 4.79
N ARG A 236 58.50 -7.05 5.36
CA ARG A 236 57.21 -7.67 5.69
C ARG A 236 56.48 -8.11 4.43
N ALA A 237 56.37 -7.25 3.41
CA ALA A 237 55.74 -7.55 2.14
C ALA A 237 56.37 -8.79 1.48
N VAL A 238 57.70 -8.80 1.31
CA VAL A 238 58.43 -9.92 0.71
C VAL A 238 58.28 -11.21 1.52
N SER A 239 58.36 -11.12 2.85
CA SER A 239 58.19 -12.29 3.73
C SER A 239 56.79 -12.89 3.61
N LEU A 240 55.75 -12.05 3.60
CA LEU A 240 54.37 -12.48 3.45
C LEU A 240 54.07 -13.03 2.05
N ALA A 241 54.66 -12.46 1.01
CA ALA A 241 54.56 -13.00 -0.35
C ALA A 241 55.19 -14.39 -0.45
N ARG A 242 56.39 -14.59 0.11
CA ARG A 242 57.03 -15.91 0.17
C ARG A 242 56.20 -16.91 0.98
N ALA A 243 55.59 -16.47 2.08
CA ALA A 243 54.68 -17.30 2.87
C ALA A 243 53.43 -17.70 2.05
N ARG A 244 52.87 -16.77 1.27
CA ARG A 244 51.77 -17.06 0.34
C ARG A 244 52.17 -18.10 -0.71
N ASP A 245 53.33 -17.94 -1.31
CA ASP A 245 53.79 -18.84 -2.38
C ASP A 245 54.13 -20.24 -1.84
N ALA A 246 54.61 -20.34 -0.60
CA ALA A 246 54.95 -21.61 0.05
C ALA A 246 53.74 -22.34 0.67
N PHE A 247 52.76 -21.61 1.21
CA PHE A 247 51.69 -22.17 2.04
C PHE A 247 50.26 -21.83 1.59
N GLY A 248 50.10 -21.08 0.50
CA GLY A 248 48.80 -20.65 -0.02
C GLY A 248 48.32 -19.30 0.54
N PRO A 249 47.09 -18.86 0.19
CA PRO A 249 46.58 -17.53 0.51
C PRO A 249 46.66 -17.17 2.01
N THR A 250 47.05 -15.93 2.32
CA THR A 250 47.17 -15.42 3.70
C THR A 250 46.44 -14.08 3.85
N ALA A 251 45.64 -13.94 4.92
CA ALA A 251 44.97 -12.68 5.26
C ALA A 251 45.97 -11.56 5.60
N ALA A 252 47.18 -11.91 6.05
CA ALA A 252 48.21 -10.96 6.47
C ALA A 252 48.69 -10.02 5.35
N LEU A 253 48.59 -10.43 4.07
CA LEU A 253 48.86 -9.53 2.95
C LEU A 253 47.79 -8.44 2.84
N GLY A 254 46.52 -8.80 3.06
CA GLY A 254 45.42 -7.84 3.13
C GLY A 254 45.56 -6.88 4.30
N ASP A 255 45.97 -7.38 5.47
CA ASP A 255 46.23 -6.54 6.65
C ASP A 255 47.37 -5.53 6.40
N LEU A 256 48.43 -5.94 5.69
CA LEU A 256 49.51 -5.05 5.30
C LEU A 256 49.07 -3.98 4.30
N VAL A 257 48.21 -4.33 3.33
CA VAL A 257 47.62 -3.34 2.41
C VAL A 257 46.77 -2.34 3.18
N ALA A 258 45.96 -2.80 4.14
CA ALA A 258 45.15 -1.92 4.98
C ALA A 258 46.02 -0.97 5.84
N GLU A 259 47.12 -1.48 6.40
CA GLU A 259 48.10 -0.67 7.14
C GLU A 259 48.75 0.41 6.25
N LEU A 260 49.23 0.03 5.05
CA LEU A 260 49.81 0.96 4.09
C LEU A 260 48.78 2.01 3.63
N ALA A 261 47.55 1.60 3.36
CA ALA A 261 46.46 2.50 2.97
C ALA A 261 46.12 3.50 4.10
N ALA A 262 46.14 3.07 5.36
CA ALA A 262 45.93 3.96 6.50
C ALA A 262 47.07 4.99 6.64
N ALA A 263 48.33 4.58 6.45
CA ALA A 263 49.48 5.47 6.48
C ALA A 263 49.46 6.49 5.33
N LEU A 264 49.14 6.03 4.11
CA LEU A 264 48.89 6.86 2.92
C LEU A 264 47.85 7.95 3.22
N GLY A 265 46.68 7.55 3.74
CA GLY A 265 45.58 8.48 4.03
C GLY A 265 45.85 9.44 5.18
N GLU A 266 46.70 9.08 6.15
CA GLU A 266 47.16 10.01 7.21
C GLU A 266 48.13 11.05 6.64
N TRP A 267 49.08 10.62 5.82
CA TRP A 267 50.03 11.51 5.17
C TRP A 267 49.34 12.55 4.29
N GLU A 268 48.39 12.14 3.44
CA GLU A 268 47.61 13.05 2.58
C GLU A 268 46.82 14.08 3.40
N ARG A 269 46.25 13.69 4.55
CA ARG A 269 45.57 14.62 5.45
C ARG A 269 46.52 15.61 6.10
N SER A 270 47.75 15.20 6.43
CA SER A 270 48.77 16.09 6.97
C SER A 270 49.25 17.12 5.94
N ASP A 271 49.46 16.70 4.69
CA ASP A 271 49.86 17.56 3.57
C ASP A 271 48.76 18.57 3.21
N ALA A 272 47.49 18.13 3.24
CA ALA A 272 46.34 19.01 3.05
C ALA A 272 46.22 20.09 4.14
N ARG A 273 46.48 19.73 5.41
CA ARG A 273 46.46 20.67 6.54
C ARG A 273 47.62 21.66 6.51
N ALA A 274 48.84 21.19 6.23
CA ALA A 274 50.04 22.04 6.18
C ALA A 274 49.90 23.20 5.16
N GLY A 275 49.23 22.97 4.03
CA GLY A 275 48.99 24.04 3.07
C GLY A 275 47.79 24.96 3.36
N ALA A 276 46.87 24.59 4.26
CA ALA A 276 45.82 25.50 4.73
C ALA A 276 46.38 26.53 5.75
N ASP A 277 47.35 26.11 6.54
CA ASP A 277 48.02 26.99 7.50
C ASP A 277 49.00 27.98 6.82
N GLY A 278 49.62 27.58 5.70
CA GLY A 278 50.52 28.42 4.88
C GLY A 278 49.84 29.54 4.08
N GLU A 279 48.57 29.39 3.69
CA GLU A 279 47.79 30.46 3.07
C GLU A 279 47.36 31.55 4.08
N SER A 280 47.30 31.22 5.38
CA SER A 280 46.94 32.17 6.44
C SER A 280 48.10 33.09 6.87
N SER A 281 49.36 32.68 6.65
CA SER A 281 50.55 33.43 7.06
C SER A 281 51.04 34.45 6.03
N GLY A 282 50.63 34.32 4.76
CA GLY A 282 51.02 35.22 3.66
C GLY A 282 50.27 36.56 3.57
N SER A 283 49.34 36.85 4.50
CA SER A 283 48.48 38.05 4.44
C SER A 283 48.84 39.17 5.44
N ARG A 284 50.05 39.17 6.02
CA ARG A 284 50.49 40.22 6.95
C ARG A 284 51.92 40.68 6.69
N GLU A 285 52.14 41.39 5.59
CA GLU A 285 53.13 42.48 5.53
C GLU A 285 53.05 43.23 4.19
N TRP A 286 52.18 44.24 4.12
CA TRP A 286 52.51 45.47 3.41
C TRP A 286 51.78 46.66 4.04
N THR A 287 52.56 47.67 4.41
CA THR A 287 52.19 48.86 5.16
C THR A 287 52.00 50.07 4.24
N GLY A 288 51.13 50.99 4.67
CA GLY A 288 51.01 52.36 4.17
C GLY A 288 49.79 52.56 3.28
N GLY A 289 48.79 53.36 3.62
CA GLY A 289 48.61 54.29 4.73
C GLY A 289 47.24 54.95 4.63
N GLU A 290 46.91 55.70 5.68
CA GLU A 290 45.81 56.66 5.82
C GLU A 290 44.46 56.14 6.32
N ARG A 291 44.28 56.32 7.65
CA ARG A 291 43.19 57.07 8.33
C ARG A 291 41.75 56.79 7.86
N SER A 292 40.75 56.60 8.70
CA SER A 292 40.59 56.72 10.16
C SER A 292 39.11 56.45 10.43
N GLU A 293 38.81 55.77 11.55
CA GLU A 293 37.62 55.97 12.41
C GLU A 293 36.25 55.70 11.77
N THR A 294 35.24 55.05 12.33
CA THR A 294 34.79 54.51 13.63
C THR A 294 33.45 53.81 13.24
N GLY A 295 32.85 52.85 13.91
CA GLY A 295 33.04 52.25 15.21
C GLY A 295 32.02 51.12 15.35
N ASP A 296 32.30 50.37 16.39
CA ASP A 296 31.62 49.25 17.03
C ASP A 296 30.08 49.18 16.96
N ARG A 297 29.56 47.95 16.93
CA ARG A 297 28.20 47.63 17.34
C ARG A 297 28.28 47.04 18.75
N THR A 298 27.64 47.68 19.72
CA THR A 298 26.93 46.95 20.78
C THR A 298 25.83 47.80 21.39
N GLY A 299 24.70 47.15 21.73
CA GLY A 299 23.85 47.59 22.84
C GLY A 299 22.41 47.99 22.48
N GLY A 300 21.48 47.07 22.74
CA GLY A 300 20.48 47.31 23.79
C GLY A 300 19.27 48.20 23.48
N GLU A 301 18.15 47.51 23.23
CA GLU A 301 16.82 47.67 23.84
C GLU A 301 16.15 49.04 24.08
N ARG A 302 14.85 49.04 23.71
CA ARG A 302 13.71 49.83 24.24
C ARG A 302 13.76 51.33 23.94
N SER A 303 12.67 52.02 23.64
CA SER A 303 11.23 51.79 23.65
C SER A 303 10.58 53.02 23.00
N GLU A 304 9.28 52.92 22.64
CA GLU A 304 8.37 54.07 22.40
C GLU A 304 8.69 54.89 21.13
N THR A 305 7.77 55.41 20.33
CA THR A 305 6.33 55.67 20.37
C THR A 305 5.92 56.13 18.96
N GLY A 306 4.63 56.10 18.64
CA GLY A 306 4.05 57.02 17.67
C GLY A 306 3.97 56.49 16.23
N ASP A 307 2.89 55.85 15.78
CA ASP A 307 1.58 56.46 15.46
C ASP A 307 1.54 57.04 14.03
N ARG A 308 0.56 56.55 13.25
CA ARG A 308 -0.06 57.14 12.04
C ARG A 308 0.85 57.27 10.81
N THR A 309 0.44 56.99 9.57
CA THR A 309 -0.84 56.94 8.85
C THR A 309 -0.48 56.40 7.46
N GLY A 310 -1.24 55.52 6.79
CA GLY A 310 -2.51 55.83 6.12
C GLY A 310 -2.30 55.97 4.60
N GLY A 311 -3.16 55.33 3.80
CA GLY A 311 -3.20 55.42 2.33
C GLY A 311 -2.94 54.08 1.66
N GLU A 312 -3.87 53.13 1.58
CA GLU A 312 -5.11 53.08 0.79
C GLU A 312 -4.95 53.26 -0.74
N ARG A 313 -5.56 52.29 -1.46
CA ARG A 313 -6.13 52.31 -2.83
C ARG A 313 -5.16 51.96 -3.98
N SER A 314 -5.26 50.75 -4.52
CA SER A 314 -6.23 50.26 -5.54
C SER A 314 -5.91 50.80 -6.94
N ASP A 315 -5.61 49.92 -7.90
CA ASP A 315 -6.60 49.61 -8.93
C ASP A 315 -6.23 48.40 -9.78
N SER A 316 -7.28 47.67 -10.12
CA SER A 316 -7.37 46.62 -11.13
C SER A 316 -7.37 47.20 -12.56
N ARG A 317 -6.94 46.39 -13.55
CA ARG A 317 -7.66 46.15 -14.83
C ARG A 317 -6.86 45.29 -15.83
N ASP A 318 -7.42 44.14 -16.15
CA ASP A 318 -7.77 43.61 -17.48
C ASP A 318 -7.03 44.13 -18.73
N ARG A 319 -6.43 43.21 -19.53
CA ARG A 319 -7.01 42.68 -20.79
C ARG A 319 -6.01 41.85 -21.62
N ALA A 320 -6.47 40.64 -21.95
CA ALA A 320 -6.56 40.00 -23.28
C ALA A 320 -5.38 40.05 -24.30
N GLY A 321 -5.00 38.83 -24.73
CA GLY A 321 -5.12 38.40 -26.14
C GLY A 321 -3.97 38.70 -27.10
N GLY A 322 -3.33 37.64 -27.62
CA GLY A 322 -2.45 37.75 -28.79
C GLY A 322 -1.64 36.49 -29.07
N GLU A 323 -2.17 35.61 -29.91
CA GLU A 323 -1.42 34.56 -30.60
C GLU A 323 -0.30 35.16 -31.46
N ARG A 324 0.94 34.64 -31.35
CA ARG A 324 1.87 34.53 -32.48
C ARG A 324 2.77 33.31 -32.29
N ALA A 325 2.72 32.43 -33.28
CA ALA A 325 3.72 31.41 -33.53
C ALA A 325 5.06 32.08 -33.84
N ASP A 326 6.14 31.60 -33.22
CA ASP A 326 7.46 31.74 -33.79
C ASP A 326 8.31 30.50 -33.48
N SER A 327 8.60 29.77 -34.54
CA SER A 327 9.47 28.60 -34.59
C SER A 327 10.92 29.05 -34.44
N ARG A 328 11.56 28.76 -33.31
CA ARG A 328 13.02 28.73 -33.22
C ARG A 328 13.48 27.54 -32.39
N ALA A 329 14.08 26.60 -33.11
CA ALA A 329 14.94 25.56 -32.56
C ALA A 329 15.95 26.19 -31.59
N ARG A 330 15.92 25.74 -30.34
CA ARG A 330 16.98 25.98 -29.36
C ARG A 330 17.71 24.67 -29.15
N SER A 331 18.92 24.62 -29.68
CA SER A 331 19.98 23.69 -29.30
C SER A 331 20.05 23.56 -27.78
N ALA A 332 19.85 22.35 -27.29
CA ALA A 332 20.15 21.98 -25.92
C ALA A 332 21.64 22.22 -25.69
N GLY A 333 21.97 23.29 -24.96
CA GLY A 333 23.29 23.46 -24.39
C GLY A 333 23.45 22.44 -23.27
N GLU A 334 24.32 21.46 -23.50
CA GLU A 334 24.85 20.55 -22.49
C GLU A 334 25.43 21.40 -21.35
N ARG A 335 24.70 21.46 -20.23
CA ARG A 335 25.29 21.84 -18.96
C ARG A 335 25.90 20.57 -18.38
N SER A 336 27.22 20.51 -18.39
CA SER A 336 27.99 19.56 -17.62
C SER A 336 27.72 19.81 -16.13
N ASP A 337 26.78 19.05 -15.57
CA ASP A 337 26.52 19.02 -14.15
C ASP A 337 27.67 18.26 -13.48
N SER A 338 28.60 18.99 -12.90
CA SER A 338 29.66 18.45 -12.04
C SER A 338 29.01 17.95 -10.74
N PRO A 339 29.19 16.69 -10.33
CA PRO A 339 28.56 16.19 -9.12
C PRO A 339 29.21 16.82 -7.89
N GLU A 340 28.44 17.66 -7.20
CA GLU A 340 28.77 18.22 -5.89
C GLU A 340 28.93 17.13 -4.82
N ARG A 341 29.87 17.40 -3.91
CA ARG A 341 30.35 16.55 -2.82
C ARG A 341 29.22 16.18 -1.84
N ALA A 342 28.87 14.90 -1.78
CA ALA A 342 28.20 14.28 -0.64
C ALA A 342 29.19 13.39 0.12
N GLY A 343 29.19 13.51 1.46
CA GLY A 343 30.23 13.01 2.37
C GLY A 343 30.44 11.49 2.39
N ALA A 344 31.70 11.14 2.66
CA ALA A 344 32.33 9.82 2.75
C ALA A 344 32.75 9.15 1.42
N GLY A 345 33.98 9.46 0.97
CA GLY A 345 34.92 8.40 0.58
C GLY A 345 35.50 8.27 -0.85
N PRO A 346 35.76 9.31 -1.67
CA PRO A 346 36.66 9.15 -2.83
C PRO A 346 38.14 8.97 -2.41
N ASP A 347 38.55 9.52 -1.26
CA ASP A 347 39.96 9.49 -0.80
C ASP A 347 40.41 8.14 -0.24
N ARG A 348 39.50 7.33 0.32
CA ARG A 348 39.87 6.05 0.95
C ARG A 348 40.16 4.95 -0.07
N TRP A 349 39.34 4.84 -1.11
CA TRP A 349 39.52 3.86 -2.19
C TRP A 349 40.84 4.06 -2.93
N SER A 350 41.19 5.32 -3.13
CA SER A 350 42.41 5.69 -3.83
C SER A 350 43.67 5.45 -2.99
N ALA A 351 43.59 5.46 -1.66
CA ALA A 351 44.65 4.99 -0.77
C ALA A 351 44.79 3.45 -0.79
N GLU A 352 43.68 2.70 -0.81
CA GLU A 352 43.70 1.23 -0.91
C GLU A 352 44.29 0.76 -2.25
N ALA A 353 43.90 1.38 -3.37
CA ALA A 353 44.48 1.09 -4.69
C ALA A 353 45.99 1.42 -4.75
N SER A 354 46.40 2.55 -4.16
CA SER A 354 47.81 2.94 -4.07
C SER A 354 48.61 1.97 -3.20
N ALA A 355 48.05 1.50 -2.08
CA ALA A 355 48.66 0.50 -1.21
C ALA A 355 48.79 -0.87 -1.88
N ALA A 356 47.77 -1.29 -2.64
CA ALA A 356 47.82 -2.52 -3.43
C ALA A 356 48.92 -2.46 -4.51
N TYR A 357 49.06 -1.31 -5.18
CA TYR A 357 50.18 -1.06 -6.09
C TYR A 357 51.54 -1.12 -5.39
N LEU A 358 51.70 -0.48 -4.22
CA LEU A 358 52.92 -0.57 -3.43
C LEU A 358 53.24 -2.02 -3.08
N LEU A 359 52.25 -2.80 -2.62
CA LEU A 359 52.47 -4.21 -2.31
C LEU A 359 52.96 -4.98 -3.55
N ASP A 360 52.37 -4.76 -4.72
CA ASP A 360 52.78 -5.43 -5.95
C ASP A 360 54.23 -5.09 -6.35
N GLU A 361 54.64 -3.81 -6.28
CA GLU A 361 56.02 -3.40 -6.54
C GLU A 361 57.00 -3.97 -5.50
N LEU A 362 56.61 -4.01 -4.22
CA LEU A 362 57.46 -4.54 -3.14
C LEU A 362 57.59 -6.07 -3.17
N THR A 363 56.65 -6.78 -3.80
CA THR A 363 56.59 -8.25 -3.80
C THR A 363 56.90 -8.89 -5.15
N GLY A 364 57.09 -8.10 -6.21
CA GLY A 364 57.35 -8.53 -7.59
C GLY A 364 58.72 -9.19 -7.80
N GLY A 365 59.11 -10.13 -6.94
CA GLY A 365 60.44 -10.70 -6.72
C GLY A 365 61.14 -11.45 -7.87
N THR A 366 60.82 -11.12 -9.11
CA THR A 366 61.56 -11.47 -10.34
C THR A 366 61.60 -10.33 -11.39
N GLY A 367 60.96 -9.18 -11.12
CA GLY A 367 60.96 -8.01 -11.99
C GLY A 367 62.15 -7.07 -11.74
N PRO A 368 62.32 -6.02 -12.57
CA PRO A 368 63.32 -4.97 -12.36
C PRO A 368 63.11 -4.26 -11.01
N GLU A 369 64.21 -3.94 -10.32
CA GLU A 369 64.17 -3.17 -9.08
C GLU A 369 63.70 -1.72 -9.36
N GLY A 370 62.66 -1.27 -8.66
CA GLY A 370 62.16 0.11 -8.74
C GLY A 370 60.65 0.20 -8.87
N PHE A 371 60.17 1.32 -9.39
CA PHE A 371 58.76 1.61 -9.62
C PHE A 371 58.49 1.77 -11.12
N VAL A 372 57.43 1.14 -11.62
CA VAL A 372 57.08 1.26 -13.04
C VAL A 372 56.73 2.70 -13.41
N LEU A 373 57.17 3.11 -14.60
CA LEU A 373 56.72 4.33 -15.26
C LEU A 373 56.01 3.96 -16.57
N GLY A 374 54.73 4.28 -16.66
CA GLY A 374 53.94 4.00 -17.87
C GLY A 374 54.46 4.73 -19.11
N ALA A 375 54.39 4.08 -20.27
CA ALA A 375 54.87 4.62 -21.54
C ALA A 375 54.31 6.01 -21.89
N ALA A 376 53.04 6.29 -21.57
CA ALA A 376 52.41 7.60 -21.83
C ALA A 376 53.01 8.72 -20.96
N ALA A 377 53.16 8.49 -19.65
CA ALA A 377 53.78 9.43 -18.72
C ALA A 377 55.26 9.68 -19.07
N ARG A 378 55.99 8.62 -19.41
CA ARG A 378 57.37 8.71 -19.91
C ARG A 378 57.49 9.53 -21.18
N ALA A 379 56.65 9.24 -22.19
CA ALA A 379 56.64 9.98 -23.44
C ALA A 379 56.29 11.46 -23.25
N LEU A 380 55.35 11.77 -22.34
CA LEU A 380 55.02 13.15 -21.96
C LEU A 380 56.23 13.85 -21.35
N LEU A 381 56.89 13.23 -20.37
CA LEU A 381 58.07 13.79 -19.70
C LEU A 381 59.25 13.99 -20.65
N ASP A 382 59.54 13.01 -21.50
CA ASP A 382 60.65 13.11 -22.46
C ASP A 382 60.43 14.25 -23.45
N LYS A 383 59.21 14.40 -23.97
CA LYS A 383 58.87 15.50 -24.88
C LYS A 383 58.87 16.85 -24.15
N PHE A 384 58.35 16.90 -22.93
CA PHE A 384 58.37 18.08 -22.07
C PHE A 384 59.80 18.55 -21.78
N ARG A 385 60.68 17.66 -21.29
CA ARG A 385 62.08 17.97 -20.99
C ARG A 385 62.86 18.42 -22.22
N ARG A 386 62.58 17.85 -23.40
CA ARG A 386 63.16 18.33 -24.67
C ARG A 386 62.66 19.73 -25.04
N ALA A 387 61.38 20.02 -24.82
CA ALA A 387 60.80 21.33 -25.10
C ALA A 387 61.29 22.42 -24.14
N LEU A 388 61.72 22.05 -22.93
CA LEU A 388 62.27 22.95 -21.93
C LEU A 388 63.75 23.32 -22.13
N GLY A 389 64.44 22.79 -23.15
CA GLY A 389 65.87 23.03 -23.34
C GLY A 389 66.24 24.53 -23.37
N GLY A 390 66.70 25.06 -22.22
CA GLY A 390 67.03 26.47 -22.00
C GLY A 390 66.08 27.28 -21.10
N SER A 391 65.11 26.69 -20.42
CA SER A 391 64.19 27.39 -19.50
C SER A 391 64.66 27.40 -18.04
N ASP A 392 64.16 28.36 -17.25
CA ASP A 392 64.43 28.49 -15.80
C ASP A 392 63.68 27.45 -14.94
N TYR A 393 62.91 26.56 -15.55
CA TYR A 393 62.05 25.57 -14.88
C TYR A 393 62.76 24.77 -13.77
N GLY A 394 63.98 24.28 -14.04
CA GLY A 394 64.74 23.52 -13.06
C GLY A 394 65.17 24.35 -11.85
N HIS A 395 65.58 25.60 -12.09
CA HIS A 395 65.97 26.55 -11.04
C HIS A 395 64.76 26.99 -10.21
N ASP A 396 63.63 27.25 -10.87
CA ASP A 396 62.36 27.57 -10.21
C ASP A 396 61.88 26.43 -9.30
N LEU A 397 62.05 25.19 -9.74
CA LEU A 397 61.68 24.01 -8.96
C LEU A 397 62.63 23.75 -7.77
N GLU A 398 63.93 24.01 -7.93
CA GLU A 398 64.93 23.93 -6.85
C GLU A 398 64.70 25.00 -5.77
N GLY A 399 64.20 26.18 -6.16
CA GLY A 399 63.87 27.28 -5.23
C GLY A 399 62.67 27.01 -4.32
N LEU A 400 61.86 25.98 -4.61
CA LEU A 400 60.68 25.61 -3.84
C LEU A 400 61.02 24.47 -2.86
N THR A 401 60.94 24.73 -1.56
CA THR A 401 61.26 23.72 -0.52
C THR A 401 60.07 22.85 -0.13
N GLU A 402 58.85 23.39 -0.20
CA GLU A 402 57.62 22.69 0.19
C GLU A 402 57.11 21.78 -0.94
N LEU A 403 56.79 20.52 -0.61
CA LEU A 403 56.32 19.53 -1.58
C LEU A 403 55.07 20.00 -2.34
N ARG A 404 54.12 20.62 -1.64
CA ARG A 404 52.88 21.13 -2.24
C ARG A 404 53.15 22.22 -3.28
N ALA A 405 54.05 23.16 -2.97
CA ALA A 405 54.43 24.23 -3.90
C ALA A 405 55.15 23.67 -5.13
N ARG A 406 56.09 22.73 -4.92
CA ARG A 406 56.76 22.00 -6.01
C ARG A 406 55.76 21.25 -6.89
N ARG A 407 54.81 20.54 -6.28
CA ARG A 407 53.77 19.81 -7.00
C ARG A 407 52.90 20.72 -7.84
N GLN A 408 52.40 21.83 -7.26
CA GLN A 408 51.62 22.82 -7.99
C GLN A 408 52.38 23.36 -9.20
N ALA A 409 53.67 23.69 -9.04
CA ALA A 409 54.51 24.16 -10.12
C ALA A 409 54.65 23.09 -11.22
N VAL A 410 55.08 21.87 -10.88
CA VAL A 410 55.25 20.78 -11.86
C VAL A 410 53.94 20.48 -12.60
N GLU A 411 52.82 20.39 -11.87
CA GLU A 411 51.50 20.12 -12.44
C GLU A 411 51.05 21.25 -13.39
N ALA A 412 51.26 22.52 -13.02
CA ALA A 412 50.95 23.66 -13.88
C ALA A 412 51.78 23.66 -15.17
N TRP A 413 53.09 23.42 -15.06
CA TRP A 413 53.99 23.37 -16.22
C TRP A 413 53.66 22.20 -17.17
N LEU A 414 53.45 21.00 -16.63
CA LEU A 414 53.08 19.83 -17.45
C LEU A 414 51.69 19.98 -18.07
N THR A 415 50.71 20.55 -17.35
CA THR A 415 49.37 20.84 -17.89
C THR A 415 49.43 21.88 -19.00
N ALA A 416 50.16 22.97 -18.80
CA ALA A 416 50.33 24.01 -19.81
C ALA A 416 51.02 23.44 -21.05
N TYR A 417 52.06 22.62 -20.87
CA TYR A 417 52.74 21.93 -21.96
C TYR A 417 51.82 20.96 -22.71
N ALA A 418 51.09 20.10 -22.00
CA ALA A 418 50.16 19.13 -22.60
C ALA A 418 49.08 19.85 -23.42
N THR A 419 48.53 20.94 -22.89
CA THR A 419 47.54 21.78 -23.58
C THR A 419 48.14 22.44 -24.83
N ALA A 420 49.32 23.04 -24.73
CA ALA A 420 49.97 23.74 -25.84
C ALA A 420 50.44 22.78 -26.95
N SER A 421 50.84 21.56 -26.60
CA SER A 421 51.32 20.54 -27.54
C SER A 421 50.22 19.66 -28.13
N GLY A 422 48.98 19.79 -27.65
CA GLY A 422 47.86 18.91 -28.03
C GLY A 422 48.08 17.46 -27.61
N SER A 423 48.70 17.24 -26.45
CA SER A 423 48.95 15.89 -25.93
C SER A 423 47.66 15.27 -25.37
N ASP A 424 47.30 14.07 -25.82
CA ASP A 424 46.13 13.31 -25.34
C ASP A 424 46.37 12.58 -24.01
N ALA A 425 47.28 13.09 -23.17
CA ALA A 425 47.62 12.43 -21.90
C ALA A 425 46.44 12.53 -20.93
N ALA A 426 45.95 11.39 -20.44
CA ALA A 426 44.85 11.37 -19.48
C ALA A 426 45.28 11.99 -18.13
N PRO A 427 44.34 12.52 -17.31
CA PRO A 427 44.69 13.12 -16.01
C PRO A 427 45.51 12.22 -15.09
N GLY A 428 45.30 10.91 -15.12
CA GLY A 428 46.12 9.96 -14.37
C GLY A 428 47.56 9.86 -14.88
N GLU A 429 47.75 9.88 -16.20
CA GLU A 429 49.08 9.82 -16.83
C GLU A 429 49.87 11.10 -16.56
N LEU A 430 49.18 12.25 -16.55
CA LEU A 430 49.73 13.52 -16.09
C LEU A 430 50.14 13.43 -14.61
N ALA A 431 49.29 12.89 -13.74
CA ALA A 431 49.63 12.73 -12.31
C ALA A 431 50.85 11.82 -12.11
N GLU A 432 50.98 10.75 -12.89
CA GLU A 432 52.16 9.88 -12.87
C GLU A 432 53.42 10.59 -13.37
N ALA A 433 53.32 11.41 -14.42
CA ALA A 433 54.42 12.26 -14.89
C ALA A 433 54.85 13.27 -13.81
N VAL A 434 53.89 13.93 -13.14
CA VAL A 434 54.15 14.84 -12.01
C VAL A 434 54.87 14.10 -10.89
N ALA A 435 54.39 12.92 -10.48
CA ALA A 435 55.03 12.12 -9.45
C ALA A 435 56.47 11.71 -9.83
N ALA A 436 56.71 11.38 -11.10
CA ALA A 436 58.04 11.05 -11.59
C ALA A 436 59.01 12.24 -11.54
N GLU A 437 58.56 13.44 -11.85
CA GLU A 437 59.39 14.66 -11.76
C GLU A 437 59.67 15.07 -10.30
N LEU A 438 58.72 14.84 -9.38
CA LEU A 438 58.87 15.14 -7.95
C LEU A 438 59.66 14.08 -7.17
N CYS A 439 59.90 12.91 -7.76
CA CYS A 439 60.60 11.79 -7.16
C CYS A 439 61.81 11.33 -8.02
N PRO A 440 62.80 12.22 -8.29
CA PRO A 440 63.90 11.92 -9.21
C PRO A 440 64.89 10.88 -8.67
N ALA A 441 64.98 10.73 -7.34
CA ALA A 441 65.85 9.75 -6.69
C ALA A 441 65.23 8.35 -6.57
N LEU A 442 63.96 8.19 -6.96
CA LEU A 442 63.27 6.91 -6.89
C LEU A 442 63.70 6.02 -8.07
N PRO A 443 64.22 4.80 -7.84
CA PRO A 443 64.55 3.88 -8.93
C PRO A 443 63.31 3.55 -9.76
N ARG A 444 63.43 3.59 -11.09
CA ARG A 444 62.31 3.40 -12.04
C ARG A 444 62.69 2.47 -13.17
N TYR A 445 61.69 1.76 -13.69
CA TYR A 445 61.81 0.96 -14.91
C TYR A 445 60.67 1.27 -15.88
N ASP A 446 60.92 1.04 -17.17
CA ASP A 446 59.96 1.34 -18.23
C ASP A 446 58.85 0.28 -18.28
N GLY A 447 57.59 0.74 -18.27
CA GLY A 447 56.41 -0.09 -18.41
C GLY A 447 55.79 0.05 -19.80
N ASP A 448 56.11 -0.89 -20.70
CA ASP A 448 55.67 -0.87 -22.11
C ASP A 448 54.54 -1.87 -22.43
N ALA A 449 53.94 -2.50 -21.41
CA ALA A 449 52.84 -3.44 -21.63
C ALA A 449 51.61 -2.74 -22.21
N ARG A 450 50.98 -3.39 -23.21
CA ARG A 450 49.71 -2.93 -23.78
C ARG A 450 48.60 -3.10 -22.75
N LEU A 451 47.82 -2.04 -22.49
CA LEU A 451 46.71 -2.06 -21.52
C LEU A 451 45.33 -1.95 -22.18
N THR A 452 45.26 -1.66 -23.47
CA THR A 452 44.01 -1.42 -24.19
C THR A 452 43.69 -2.53 -25.19
N THR A 453 42.42 -2.88 -25.31
CA THR A 453 41.90 -3.79 -26.34
C THR A 453 40.45 -3.45 -26.68
N THR A 454 40.02 -3.84 -27.88
CA THR A 454 38.63 -3.72 -28.31
C THR A 454 38.00 -5.10 -28.30
N VAL A 455 36.90 -5.27 -27.58
CA VAL A 455 36.07 -6.48 -27.63
C VAL A 455 35.00 -6.28 -28.68
N GLU A 456 34.89 -7.22 -29.61
CA GLU A 456 33.88 -7.22 -30.67
C GLU A 456 32.93 -8.42 -30.53
N GLY A 457 31.77 -8.34 -31.17
CA GLY A 457 30.79 -9.45 -31.17
C GLY A 457 29.93 -9.52 -29.92
N LEU A 458 29.82 -8.41 -29.18
CA LEU A 458 28.95 -8.28 -28.02
C LEU A 458 27.48 -8.22 -28.46
N LEU A 459 26.63 -8.92 -27.71
CA LEU A 459 25.19 -9.06 -27.97
C LEU A 459 24.33 -8.13 -27.11
N GLY A 460 24.85 -7.69 -25.97
CA GLY A 460 24.13 -6.85 -25.04
C GLY A 460 24.01 -5.38 -25.45
N ALA A 461 22.95 -4.75 -24.96
CA ALA A 461 22.72 -3.31 -25.10
C ALA A 461 23.13 -2.58 -23.81
N HIS A 462 24.05 -1.62 -23.93
CA HIS A 462 24.52 -0.80 -22.81
C HIS A 462 25.15 0.50 -23.34
N PRO A 463 25.11 1.65 -22.63
CA PRO A 463 25.73 2.90 -23.08
C PRO A 463 27.22 2.80 -23.45
N ARG A 464 27.95 1.85 -22.86
CA ARG A 464 29.37 1.60 -23.17
C ARG A 464 29.60 0.66 -24.36
N VAL A 465 28.56 -0.01 -24.86
CA VAL A 465 28.65 -0.93 -26.00
C VAL A 465 28.12 -0.21 -27.23
N ALA A 466 29.01 0.12 -28.16
CA ALA A 466 28.69 0.82 -29.40
C ALA A 466 28.83 -0.13 -30.59
N GLY A 467 27.72 -0.46 -31.25
CA GLY A 467 27.73 -1.34 -32.43
C GLY A 467 28.30 -2.74 -32.16
N GLY A 468 28.02 -3.32 -30.98
CA GLY A 468 28.56 -4.62 -30.56
C GLY A 468 30.05 -4.60 -30.22
N ARG A 469 30.63 -3.40 -30.02
CA ARG A 469 32.03 -3.19 -29.64
C ARG A 469 32.14 -2.51 -28.28
N LEU A 470 33.17 -2.88 -27.52
CA LEU A 470 33.50 -2.28 -26.24
C LEU A 470 35.02 -2.03 -26.18
N GLU A 471 35.38 -0.76 -25.96
CA GLU A 471 36.77 -0.38 -25.67
C GLU A 471 37.06 -0.69 -24.20
N LEU A 472 38.09 -1.52 -23.98
CA LEU A 472 38.56 -1.91 -22.66
C LEU A 472 39.97 -1.39 -22.43
N ARG A 473 40.19 -0.84 -21.25
CA ARG A 473 41.50 -0.52 -20.70
C ARG A 473 41.62 -1.22 -19.36
N LEU A 474 42.63 -2.06 -19.18
CA LEU A 474 42.71 -3.02 -18.07
C LEU A 474 42.66 -2.35 -16.69
N ASP A 475 43.50 -1.34 -16.46
CA ASP A 475 43.59 -0.60 -15.20
C ASP A 475 42.28 0.12 -14.85
N GLU A 476 41.68 0.80 -15.84
CA GLU A 476 40.37 1.46 -15.70
C GLU A 476 39.25 0.45 -15.43
N PHE A 477 39.22 -0.68 -16.14
CA PHE A 477 38.23 -1.73 -15.95
C PHE A 477 38.29 -2.29 -14.53
N LEU A 478 39.48 -2.65 -14.05
CA LEU A 478 39.68 -3.22 -12.72
C LEU A 478 39.29 -2.21 -11.64
N ALA A 479 39.74 -0.95 -11.74
CA ALA A 479 39.41 0.08 -10.75
C ALA A 479 37.91 0.41 -10.73
N ARG A 480 37.29 0.59 -11.90
CA ARG A 480 35.86 0.93 -12.02
C ARG A 480 34.97 -0.19 -11.50
N THR A 481 35.22 -1.43 -11.90
CA THR A 481 34.39 -2.58 -11.52
C THR A 481 34.58 -2.96 -10.04
N ALA A 482 35.78 -2.76 -9.50
CA ALA A 482 36.05 -2.96 -8.08
C ALA A 482 35.33 -1.89 -7.23
N ARG A 483 35.38 -0.59 -7.61
CA ARG A 483 34.59 0.47 -6.97
C ARG A 483 33.09 0.15 -7.00
N HIS A 484 32.60 -0.31 -8.15
CA HIS A 484 31.21 -0.69 -8.32
C HIS A 484 30.77 -1.81 -7.36
N THR A 485 31.60 -2.84 -7.26
CA THR A 485 31.33 -4.00 -6.40
C THR A 485 31.43 -3.64 -4.92
N ALA A 486 32.39 -2.79 -4.53
CA ALA A 486 32.62 -2.39 -3.15
C ALA A 486 31.58 -1.37 -2.63
N HIS A 487 31.05 -0.49 -3.49
CA HIS A 487 30.22 0.64 -3.07
C HIS A 487 28.85 0.66 -3.73
N ASP A 488 28.79 0.61 -5.07
CA ASP A 488 27.53 0.81 -5.77
C ASP A 488 26.57 -0.38 -5.55
N VAL A 489 27.08 -1.61 -5.55
CA VAL A 489 26.31 -2.84 -5.29
C VAL A 489 25.75 -2.84 -3.86
N PRO A 490 26.56 -2.69 -2.78
CA PRO A 490 26.03 -2.58 -1.42
C PRO A 490 25.11 -1.37 -1.21
N GLY A 491 25.44 -0.22 -1.81
CA GLY A 491 24.64 0.99 -1.76
C GLY A 491 23.26 0.82 -2.39
N PHE A 492 23.19 0.19 -3.57
CA PHE A 492 21.93 -0.17 -4.21
C PHE A 492 21.12 -1.18 -3.39
N ARG A 493 21.76 -2.22 -2.85
CA ARG A 493 21.08 -3.19 -1.95
C ARG A 493 20.57 -2.51 -0.67
N ALA A 494 21.31 -1.55 -0.10
CA ALA A 494 20.87 -0.76 1.04
C ALA A 494 19.68 0.13 0.69
N TYR A 495 19.69 0.76 -0.48
CA TYR A 495 18.55 1.49 -1.04
C TYR A 495 17.32 0.59 -1.16
N GLN A 496 17.43 -0.59 -1.77
CA GLN A 496 16.30 -1.51 -1.92
C GLN A 496 15.70 -1.90 -0.56
N ARG A 497 16.53 -2.19 0.44
CA ARG A 497 16.06 -2.49 1.81
C ARG A 497 15.31 -1.30 2.42
N ARG A 498 15.87 -0.08 2.30
CA ARG A 498 15.22 1.15 2.80
C ARG A 498 13.91 1.44 2.08
N ARG A 499 13.87 1.26 0.75
CA ARG A 499 12.65 1.39 -0.07
C ARG A 499 11.56 0.43 0.38
N SER A 500 11.90 -0.84 0.57
CA SER A 500 10.94 -1.85 1.05
C SER A 500 10.46 -1.56 2.47
N ALA A 501 11.36 -1.13 3.37
CA ALA A 501 11.00 -0.76 4.73
C ALA A 501 10.07 0.47 4.77
N LEU A 502 10.35 1.49 3.96
CA LEU A 502 9.52 2.68 3.82
C LEU A 502 8.10 2.33 3.32
N LEU A 503 8.00 1.54 2.25
CA LEU A 503 6.72 1.10 1.72
C LEU A 503 5.95 0.23 2.72
N ALA A 504 6.64 -0.64 3.48
CA ALA A 504 6.01 -1.47 4.50
C ALA A 504 5.47 -0.62 5.67
N ALA A 505 6.28 0.30 6.19
CA ALA A 505 5.89 1.19 7.29
C ALA A 505 4.69 2.06 6.91
N GLU A 506 4.69 2.64 5.71
CA GLU A 506 3.57 3.46 5.26
C GLU A 506 2.31 2.62 4.97
N ARG A 507 2.46 1.41 4.41
CA ARG A 507 1.31 0.50 4.21
C ARG A 507 0.67 0.11 5.54
N GLU A 508 1.48 -0.09 6.59
CA GLU A 508 1.00 -0.37 7.95
C GLU A 508 0.33 0.85 8.57
N ARG A 509 0.94 2.04 8.46
CA ARG A 509 0.37 3.30 8.95
C ARG A 509 -1.01 3.58 8.35
N LEU A 510 -1.15 3.43 7.03
CA LEU A 510 -2.39 3.66 6.30
C LEU A 510 -3.38 2.49 6.38
N ARG A 511 -2.96 1.33 6.90
CA ARG A 511 -3.78 0.11 6.99
C ARG A 511 -4.54 -0.21 5.69
N LEU A 512 -3.88 -0.06 4.53
CA LEU A 512 -4.53 -0.16 3.21
C LEU A 512 -5.35 -1.46 3.00
N ALA A 513 -4.98 -2.55 3.67
CA ALA A 513 -5.71 -3.82 3.63
C ALA A 513 -7.14 -3.73 4.22
N ASP A 514 -7.38 -2.80 5.15
CA ASP A 514 -8.70 -2.57 5.77
C ASP A 514 -9.62 -1.74 4.87
N HIS A 515 -9.05 -1.06 3.87
CA HIS A 515 -9.77 -0.23 2.90
C HIS A 515 -10.12 -0.97 1.60
N ARG A 516 -9.78 -2.25 1.51
CA ARG A 516 -10.21 -3.13 0.42
C ARG A 516 -11.63 -3.63 0.71
N PRO A 517 -12.60 -3.43 -0.19
CA PRO A 517 -13.91 -4.07 -0.09
C PRO A 517 -13.77 -5.58 0.09
N ARG A 518 -14.63 -6.18 0.95
CA ARG A 518 -14.66 -7.63 1.17
C ARG A 518 -16.09 -8.11 1.16
N VAL A 519 -16.58 -8.49 -0.02
CA VAL A 519 -17.92 -9.06 -0.15
C VAL A 519 -17.98 -10.37 0.63
N MET A 520 -18.96 -10.48 1.53
CA MET A 520 -19.16 -11.71 2.29
C MET A 520 -19.52 -12.86 1.35
N PRO A 521 -18.92 -14.06 1.46
CA PRO A 521 -19.27 -15.21 0.61
C PRO A 521 -20.74 -15.65 0.72
N ALA A 522 -21.41 -15.28 1.82
CA ALA A 522 -22.83 -15.54 2.04
C ALA A 522 -23.75 -14.49 1.40
N PHE A 523 -23.22 -13.39 0.85
CA PHE A 523 -24.02 -12.41 0.13
C PHE A 523 -24.57 -13.05 -1.15
N VAL A 524 -25.87 -12.86 -1.39
CA VAL A 524 -26.54 -13.31 -2.59
C VAL A 524 -27.14 -12.09 -3.28
N ARG A 525 -26.71 -11.83 -4.51
CA ARG A 525 -27.32 -10.81 -5.38
C ARG A 525 -28.71 -11.29 -5.80
N ASN A 526 -29.68 -10.99 -4.95
CA ASN A 526 -31.05 -11.44 -5.07
C ASN A 526 -31.87 -10.50 -5.97
N ARG A 527 -33.11 -10.90 -6.25
CA ARG A 527 -33.99 -10.12 -7.14
C ARG A 527 -34.31 -8.72 -6.59
N LEU A 528 -34.44 -8.58 -5.28
CA LEU A 528 -34.66 -7.29 -4.62
C LEU A 528 -33.48 -6.33 -4.83
N VAL A 529 -32.26 -6.84 -4.72
CA VAL A 529 -31.05 -6.07 -4.97
C VAL A 529 -31.05 -5.54 -6.40
N ASP A 530 -31.37 -6.38 -7.38
CA ASP A 530 -31.31 -5.98 -8.81
C ASP A 530 -32.44 -5.06 -9.24
N GLU A 531 -33.68 -5.35 -8.82
CA GLU A 531 -34.85 -4.60 -9.27
C GLU A 531 -35.07 -3.29 -8.49
N VAL A 532 -34.58 -3.23 -7.24
CA VAL A 532 -34.89 -2.12 -6.33
C VAL A 532 -33.61 -1.44 -5.87
N TYR A 533 -32.70 -2.15 -5.21
CA TYR A 533 -31.59 -1.46 -4.52
C TYR A 533 -30.48 -0.94 -5.43
N LEU A 534 -30.03 -1.70 -6.43
CA LEU A 534 -28.99 -1.26 -7.36
C LEU A 534 -29.43 -0.06 -8.21
N PRO A 535 -30.68 0.02 -8.72
CA PRO A 535 -31.17 1.23 -9.37
C PRO A 535 -31.12 2.47 -8.48
N LEU A 536 -31.59 2.38 -7.23
CA LEU A 536 -31.61 3.49 -6.29
C LEU A 536 -30.20 3.99 -5.94
N ILE A 537 -29.28 3.05 -5.67
CA ILE A 537 -27.89 3.36 -5.39
C ILE A 537 -27.22 3.93 -6.66
N GLY A 538 -27.52 3.35 -7.82
CA GLY A 538 -27.04 3.81 -9.13
C GLY A 538 -27.40 5.27 -9.38
N ASP A 539 -28.64 5.69 -9.11
CA ASP A 539 -29.09 7.08 -9.28
C ASP A 539 -28.33 8.07 -8.37
N SER A 540 -28.04 7.70 -7.11
CA SER A 540 -27.25 8.56 -6.23
C SER A 540 -25.77 8.57 -6.63
N LEU A 541 -25.18 7.40 -6.90
CA LEU A 541 -23.78 7.30 -7.33
C LEU A 541 -23.53 7.96 -8.68
N ALA A 542 -24.51 7.97 -9.60
CA ALA A 542 -24.43 8.69 -10.87
C ALA A 542 -24.22 10.19 -10.66
N ARG A 543 -24.87 10.77 -9.64
CA ARG A 543 -24.66 12.17 -9.24
C ARG A 543 -23.33 12.39 -8.53
N GLN A 544 -22.89 11.44 -7.72
CA GLN A 544 -21.65 11.61 -6.93
C GLN A 544 -20.36 11.38 -7.75
N LEU A 545 -20.34 10.31 -8.55
CA LEU A 545 -19.16 9.82 -9.27
C LEU A 545 -19.15 10.25 -10.75
N GLY A 546 -20.30 10.65 -11.30
CA GLY A 546 -20.51 10.82 -12.74
C GLY A 546 -20.72 9.49 -13.48
N THR A 547 -21.28 9.58 -14.69
CA THR A 547 -21.58 8.44 -15.57
C THR A 547 -20.74 8.46 -16.84
N THR A 548 -20.70 7.34 -17.55
CA THR A 548 -20.02 7.16 -18.84
C THR A 548 -21.03 7.04 -19.99
N GLY A 549 -20.74 7.62 -21.15
CA GLY A 549 -21.61 7.60 -22.34
C GLY A 549 -22.40 8.90 -22.61
N ALA A 550 -23.38 8.85 -23.54
CA ALA A 550 -24.08 10.03 -24.08
C ALA A 550 -24.95 10.80 -23.06
N GLY A 551 -25.23 10.22 -21.89
CA GLY A 551 -25.94 10.86 -20.76
C GLY A 551 -24.99 11.41 -19.68
N LYS A 552 -23.77 11.84 -20.06
CA LYS A 552 -22.73 12.34 -19.14
C LYS A 552 -23.23 13.57 -18.40
N ARG A 553 -23.70 13.39 -17.17
CA ARG A 553 -23.94 14.48 -16.23
C ARG A 553 -22.61 15.04 -15.74
N THR A 554 -22.45 16.35 -15.86
CA THR A 554 -21.27 17.09 -15.38
C THR A 554 -21.49 17.73 -14.00
N ASP A 555 -22.74 17.74 -13.53
CA ASP A 555 -23.14 18.18 -12.20
C ASP A 555 -22.87 17.08 -11.16
N THR A 556 -21.62 17.01 -10.70
CA THR A 556 -21.25 16.09 -9.62
C THR A 556 -21.63 16.66 -8.25
N GLY A 557 -22.49 15.97 -7.51
CA GLY A 557 -23.01 16.36 -6.20
C GLY A 557 -23.74 15.21 -5.52
N GLY A 558 -24.29 15.45 -4.33
CA GLY A 558 -25.08 14.47 -3.59
C GLY A 558 -24.28 13.66 -2.57
N LEU A 559 -25.04 13.08 -1.65
CA LEU A 559 -24.60 12.19 -0.58
C LEU A 559 -25.73 11.18 -0.38
N LEU A 560 -25.39 9.89 -0.29
CA LEU A 560 -26.38 8.84 -0.11
C LEU A 560 -26.66 8.63 1.38
N LEU A 561 -27.93 8.71 1.80
CA LEU A 561 -28.35 8.41 3.17
C LEU A 561 -29.29 7.20 3.15
N LEU A 562 -28.78 6.03 3.55
CA LEU A 562 -29.54 4.78 3.64
C LEU A 562 -30.10 4.57 5.04
N VAL A 563 -31.41 4.63 5.17
CA VAL A 563 -32.12 4.30 6.40
C VAL A 563 -32.80 2.95 6.22
N SER A 564 -32.64 2.03 7.17
CA SER A 564 -33.42 0.79 7.19
C SER A 564 -33.47 0.21 8.60
N PRO A 565 -34.39 -0.70 8.91
CA PRO A 565 -34.27 -1.55 10.09
C PRO A 565 -32.94 -2.34 10.09
N PRO A 566 -32.46 -2.78 11.27
CA PRO A 566 -31.26 -3.60 11.37
C PRO A 566 -31.42 -4.93 10.64
N GLY A 567 -30.33 -5.42 10.05
CA GLY A 567 -30.31 -6.74 9.40
C GLY A 567 -30.79 -6.80 7.95
N TYR A 568 -31.01 -5.66 7.30
CA TYR A 568 -31.39 -5.54 5.88
C TYR A 568 -30.19 -5.52 4.90
N GLY A 569 -28.96 -5.63 5.40
CA GLY A 569 -27.76 -5.79 4.57
C GLY A 569 -27.18 -4.50 3.97
N LYS A 570 -27.51 -3.31 4.51
CA LYS A 570 -27.00 -2.00 4.03
C LYS A 570 -25.47 -1.98 3.83
N THR A 571 -24.73 -2.35 4.86
CA THR A 571 -23.25 -2.37 4.85
C THR A 571 -22.71 -3.33 3.81
N THR A 572 -23.28 -4.54 3.73
CA THR A 572 -22.87 -5.58 2.77
C THR A 572 -23.16 -5.16 1.33
N LEU A 573 -24.28 -4.48 1.09
CA LEU A 573 -24.64 -3.94 -0.21
C LEU A 573 -23.68 -2.84 -0.65
N MET A 574 -23.31 -1.91 0.25
CA MET A 574 -22.33 -0.87 -0.08
C MET A 574 -20.93 -1.44 -0.30
N GLU A 575 -20.53 -2.45 0.46
CA GLU A 575 -19.29 -3.21 0.21
C GLU A 575 -19.30 -3.88 -1.16
N TYR A 576 -20.40 -4.54 -1.53
CA TYR A 576 -20.59 -5.15 -2.84
C TYR A 576 -20.45 -4.13 -3.97
N VAL A 577 -21.12 -2.98 -3.86
CA VAL A 577 -21.06 -1.91 -4.87
C VAL A 577 -19.64 -1.33 -4.99
N ALA A 578 -18.95 -1.14 -3.86
CA ALA A 578 -17.56 -0.65 -3.85
C ALA A 578 -16.61 -1.63 -4.55
N ASP A 579 -16.74 -2.93 -4.26
CA ASP A 579 -15.95 -4.00 -4.89
C ASP A 579 -16.16 -4.00 -6.41
N ARG A 580 -17.41 -3.99 -6.87
CA ARG A 580 -17.76 -4.03 -8.30
C ARG A 580 -17.29 -2.78 -9.06
N LEU A 581 -17.30 -1.61 -8.42
CA LEU A 581 -16.81 -0.36 -9.01
C LEU A 581 -15.28 -0.20 -8.92
N GLY A 582 -14.61 -1.04 -8.13
CA GLY A 582 -13.17 -0.95 -7.85
C GLY A 582 -12.79 0.24 -6.98
N LEU A 583 -13.70 0.71 -6.11
CA LEU A 583 -13.46 1.84 -5.20
C LEU A 583 -12.70 1.40 -3.96
N MET A 584 -11.81 2.25 -3.45
CA MET A 584 -11.31 2.13 -2.09
C MET A 584 -12.44 2.41 -1.11
N LEU A 585 -12.74 1.48 -0.20
CA LEU A 585 -13.84 1.61 0.75
C LEU A 585 -13.30 1.99 2.13
N VAL A 586 -13.58 3.22 2.56
CA VAL A 586 -13.24 3.67 3.92
C VAL A 586 -14.47 3.56 4.81
N LYS A 587 -14.52 2.50 5.62
CA LYS A 587 -15.60 2.26 6.58
C LYS A 587 -15.34 2.95 7.90
N ILE A 588 -16.33 3.71 8.34
CA ILE A 588 -16.36 4.43 9.59
C ILE A 588 -17.45 3.86 10.48
N SER A 589 -17.13 3.55 11.73
CA SER A 589 -18.11 3.05 12.70
C SER A 589 -18.70 4.20 13.52
N GLY A 590 -20.01 4.42 13.39
CA GLY A 590 -20.74 5.40 14.20
C GLY A 590 -20.60 5.18 15.72
N PRO A 591 -20.79 3.95 16.24
CA PRO A 591 -20.56 3.65 17.66
C PRO A 591 -19.13 3.94 18.14
N ALA A 592 -18.13 3.74 17.28
CA ALA A 592 -16.73 4.01 17.60
C ALA A 592 -16.42 5.52 17.67
N LEU A 593 -17.10 6.34 16.86
CA LEU A 593 -17.06 7.81 16.96
C LEU A 593 -17.79 8.29 18.23
N GLY A 594 -18.99 7.80 18.46
CA GLY A 594 -19.86 8.22 19.56
C GLY A 594 -20.47 9.62 19.36
N HIS A 595 -21.26 10.05 20.35
CA HIS A 595 -22.01 11.31 20.29
C HIS A 595 -21.23 12.55 20.71
N SER A 596 -20.01 12.40 21.24
CA SER A 596 -19.19 13.54 21.72
C SER A 596 -18.25 14.13 20.67
N VAL A 597 -18.02 13.42 19.56
CA VAL A 597 -17.17 13.91 18.46
C VAL A 597 -17.97 14.92 17.63
N THR A 598 -17.47 16.14 17.47
CA THR A 598 -18.13 17.22 16.69
C THR A 598 -17.22 17.85 15.62
N SER A 599 -15.96 17.43 15.57
CA SER A 599 -14.88 17.96 14.72
C SER A 599 -14.27 16.84 13.86
N LEU A 600 -13.64 17.23 12.75
CA LEU A 600 -12.82 16.33 11.91
C LEU A 600 -11.33 16.40 12.28
N ASP A 601 -10.98 17.09 13.37
CA ASP A 601 -9.62 17.10 13.92
C ASP A 601 -9.39 15.87 14.83
N PRO A 602 -8.41 15.00 14.52
CA PRO A 602 -8.04 13.89 15.41
C PRO A 602 -7.59 14.33 16.81
N ALA A 603 -7.06 15.55 16.97
CA ALA A 603 -6.61 16.07 18.27
C ALA A 603 -7.78 16.36 19.22
N ASP A 604 -8.97 16.69 18.68
CA ASP A 604 -10.20 16.94 19.45
C ASP A 604 -10.92 15.64 19.88
N ALA A 605 -10.40 14.48 19.47
CA ALA A 605 -11.07 13.20 19.69
C ALA A 605 -11.08 12.82 21.19
N PRO A 606 -12.22 12.35 21.74
CA PRO A 606 -12.37 12.04 23.16
C PRO A 606 -11.59 10.80 23.60
N ASN A 607 -11.25 9.90 22.67
CA ASN A 607 -10.52 8.67 22.95
C ASN A 607 -9.82 8.14 21.69
N ALA A 608 -8.93 7.16 21.86
CA ALA A 608 -8.14 6.59 20.77
C ALA A 608 -8.98 5.90 19.69
N THR A 609 -10.17 5.37 20.03
CA THR A 609 -11.07 4.71 19.08
C THR A 609 -11.71 5.74 18.15
N ALA A 610 -12.30 6.80 18.71
CA ALA A 610 -12.85 7.92 17.95
C ALA A 610 -11.78 8.60 17.10
N ARG A 611 -10.58 8.80 17.65
CA ARG A 611 -9.45 9.39 16.91
C ARG A 611 -9.13 8.61 15.64
N ARG A 612 -9.08 7.27 15.74
CA ARG A 612 -8.83 6.39 14.58
C ARG A 612 -9.91 6.51 13.51
N GLU A 613 -11.17 6.65 13.90
CA GLU A 613 -12.25 6.85 12.93
C GLU A 613 -12.14 8.22 12.23
N ILE A 614 -11.73 9.27 12.94
CA ILE A 614 -11.45 10.59 12.34
C ILE A 614 -10.24 10.54 11.40
N GLU A 615 -9.14 9.88 11.80
CA GLU A 615 -7.96 9.64 10.95
C GLU A 615 -8.34 8.94 9.64
N LYS A 616 -9.23 7.93 9.69
CA LYS A 616 -9.77 7.27 8.48
C LYS A 616 -10.58 8.24 7.60
N ILE A 617 -11.45 9.07 8.19
CA ILE A 617 -12.20 10.07 7.43
C ILE A 617 -11.22 10.99 6.68
N ASN A 618 -10.23 11.52 7.39
CA ASN A 618 -9.22 12.40 6.80
C ASN A 618 -8.39 11.69 5.72
N PHE A 619 -8.10 10.39 5.88
CA PHE A 619 -7.44 9.60 4.85
C PHE A 619 -8.30 9.44 3.59
N ALA A 620 -9.60 9.20 3.75
CA ALA A 620 -10.53 9.16 2.61
C ALA A 620 -10.51 10.50 1.84
N LEU A 621 -10.58 11.61 2.56
CA LEU A 621 -10.54 12.96 1.97
C LEU A 621 -9.21 13.23 1.24
N ALA A 622 -8.09 12.83 1.83
CA ALA A 622 -6.76 12.95 1.23
C ALA A 622 -6.57 12.04 0.00
N ALA A 623 -7.15 10.84 0.02
CA ALA A 623 -7.18 9.96 -1.15
C ALA A 623 -8.02 10.55 -2.27
N GLY A 624 -9.16 11.18 -1.96
CA GLY A 624 -9.93 12.12 -2.78
C GLY A 624 -10.54 11.58 -4.07
N ASN A 625 -10.03 10.50 -4.65
CA ASN A 625 -10.46 9.93 -5.92
C ASN A 625 -10.53 8.41 -5.79
N ASN A 626 -11.39 7.79 -6.60
CA ASN A 626 -11.71 6.36 -6.56
C ASN A 626 -11.97 5.84 -5.13
N THR A 627 -12.72 6.61 -4.33
CA THR A 627 -12.93 6.36 -2.89
C THR A 627 -14.42 6.43 -2.55
N LEU A 628 -14.91 5.47 -1.76
CA LEU A 628 -16.21 5.49 -1.11
C LEU A 628 -16.02 5.64 0.40
N LEU A 629 -16.42 6.77 0.96
CA LEU A 629 -16.48 7.01 2.39
C LEU A 629 -17.84 6.52 2.92
N HIS A 630 -17.82 5.47 3.73
CA HIS A 630 -19.03 4.85 4.27
C HIS A 630 -19.11 5.05 5.79
N LEU A 631 -20.05 5.87 6.25
CA LEU A 631 -20.34 6.05 7.67
C LEU A 631 -21.50 5.13 8.05
N ASP A 632 -21.21 4.11 8.84
CA ASP A 632 -22.21 3.13 9.27
C ASP A 632 -22.74 3.47 10.67
N ASP A 633 -23.98 3.04 10.95
CA ASP A 633 -24.65 3.26 12.23
C ASP A 633 -24.63 4.72 12.72
N ILE A 634 -24.95 5.66 11.83
CA ILE A 634 -24.92 7.11 12.12
C ILE A 634 -25.82 7.53 13.30
N GLN A 635 -26.78 6.70 13.72
CA GLN A 635 -27.60 6.97 14.89
C GLN A 635 -26.81 7.05 16.20
N HIS A 636 -25.55 6.61 16.22
CA HIS A 636 -24.63 6.71 17.37
C HIS A 636 -23.64 7.88 17.26
N THR A 637 -23.80 8.75 16.26
CA THR A 637 -22.92 9.91 16.03
C THR A 637 -23.57 11.22 16.48
N SER A 638 -22.78 12.30 16.56
CA SER A 638 -23.33 13.63 16.84
C SER A 638 -23.95 14.26 15.57
N PRO A 639 -25.09 14.96 15.69
CA PRO A 639 -25.62 15.81 14.63
C PRO A 639 -24.61 16.82 14.06
N GLU A 640 -23.76 17.38 14.91
CA GLU A 640 -22.75 18.39 14.57
C GLU A 640 -21.66 17.82 13.67
N LEU A 641 -21.23 16.57 13.92
CA LEU A 641 -20.28 15.88 13.05
C LEU A 641 -20.89 15.62 11.67
N LEU A 642 -22.13 15.14 11.61
CA LEU A 642 -22.82 14.87 10.35
C LEU A 642 -22.96 16.13 9.48
N GLN A 643 -23.15 17.30 10.12
CA GLN A 643 -23.21 18.58 9.41
C GLN A 643 -21.92 18.94 8.67
N LYS A 644 -20.75 18.43 9.09
CA LYS A 644 -19.46 18.67 8.41
C LYS A 644 -19.43 18.12 6.98
N PHE A 645 -20.30 17.17 6.65
CA PHE A 645 -20.39 16.56 5.32
C PHE A 645 -21.41 17.23 4.40
N ILE A 646 -22.22 18.18 4.89
CA ILE A 646 -23.20 18.92 4.08
C ILE A 646 -22.59 19.54 2.81
N PRO A 647 -21.39 20.16 2.85
CA PRO A 647 -20.76 20.70 1.64
C PRO A 647 -20.50 19.68 0.52
N LEU A 648 -20.48 18.37 0.83
CA LEU A 648 -20.34 17.31 -0.15
C LEU A 648 -21.67 16.97 -0.86
N CYS A 649 -22.81 17.36 -0.28
CA CYS A 649 -24.12 17.22 -0.93
C CYS A 649 -24.26 18.19 -2.11
N ASP A 650 -23.57 19.33 -2.05
CA ASP A 650 -23.68 20.40 -3.04
C ASP A 650 -22.62 20.27 -4.15
N ALA A 651 -22.79 21.01 -5.25
CA ALA A 651 -21.86 21.01 -6.38
C ALA A 651 -20.46 21.57 -6.04
N THR A 652 -20.31 22.24 -4.90
CA THR A 652 -19.01 22.77 -4.44
C THR A 652 -18.07 21.66 -3.99
N ARG A 653 -18.59 20.54 -3.45
CA ARG A 653 -17.87 19.35 -2.95
C ARG A 653 -16.54 19.68 -2.27
N ARG A 654 -16.53 20.71 -1.43
CA ARG A 654 -15.35 21.15 -0.68
C ARG A 654 -15.55 20.92 0.80
N VAL A 655 -14.62 20.25 1.45
CA VAL A 655 -14.70 19.91 2.87
C VAL A 655 -13.35 20.12 3.53
N ASP A 656 -13.36 20.61 4.76
CA ASP A 656 -12.15 20.81 5.56
C ASP A 656 -11.90 19.58 6.43
N GLY A 657 -10.64 19.23 6.60
CA GLY A 657 -10.17 18.17 7.49
C GLY A 657 -8.75 18.44 7.96
N VAL A 658 -8.13 17.45 8.60
CA VAL A 658 -6.76 17.58 9.14
C VAL A 658 -5.90 16.43 8.64
N TRP A 659 -4.72 16.71 8.12
CA TRP A 659 -3.79 15.67 7.64
C TRP A 659 -2.37 15.94 8.13
N ASP A 660 -1.76 14.93 8.75
CA ASP A 660 -0.46 15.01 9.41
C ASP A 660 -0.35 16.22 10.37
N GLY A 661 -1.44 16.52 11.09
CA GLY A 661 -1.52 17.62 12.08
C GLY A 661 -1.84 19.00 11.49
N GLU A 662 -1.89 19.15 10.17
CA GLU A 662 -2.15 20.42 9.51
C GLU A 662 -3.58 20.47 8.93
N PRO A 663 -4.34 21.56 9.14
CA PRO A 663 -5.63 21.77 8.49
C PRO A 663 -5.50 21.82 6.97
N ARG A 664 -6.37 21.11 6.26
CA ARG A 664 -6.43 21.09 4.79
C ARG A 664 -7.86 21.18 4.30
N SER A 665 -8.06 21.93 3.22
CA SER A 665 -9.33 21.97 2.49
C SER A 665 -9.24 21.08 1.25
N TYR A 666 -10.17 20.13 1.12
CA TYR A 666 -10.21 19.16 0.04
C TYR A 666 -11.26 19.56 -0.99
N ASP A 667 -10.83 19.75 -2.24
CA ASP A 667 -11.73 19.94 -3.38
C ASP A 667 -11.97 18.60 -4.06
N LEU A 668 -13.19 18.08 -3.98
CA LEU A 668 -13.60 16.76 -4.48
C LEU A 668 -14.51 16.85 -5.72
N ARG A 669 -14.62 18.04 -6.32
CA ARG A 669 -15.40 18.23 -7.55
C ARG A 669 -14.82 17.45 -8.71
N GLY A 670 -15.68 16.77 -9.47
CA GLY A 670 -15.27 15.95 -10.62
C GLY A 670 -14.44 14.71 -10.27
N LYS A 671 -14.13 14.46 -9.00
CA LYS A 671 -13.41 13.27 -8.55
C LYS A 671 -14.40 12.12 -8.34
N ARG A 672 -13.91 10.88 -8.48
CA ARG A 672 -14.70 9.68 -8.17
C ARG A 672 -14.71 9.43 -6.67
N PHE A 673 -15.30 10.37 -5.92
CA PHE A 673 -15.46 10.31 -4.48
C PHE A 673 -16.94 10.24 -4.14
N ALA A 674 -17.36 9.20 -3.42
CA ALA A 674 -18.74 9.06 -2.95
C ALA A 674 -18.79 9.00 -1.43
N VAL A 675 -19.90 9.48 -0.86
CA VAL A 675 -20.22 9.38 0.56
C VAL A 675 -21.54 8.63 0.69
N CYS A 676 -21.54 7.61 1.54
CA CYS A 676 -22.74 6.89 1.94
C CYS A 676 -22.82 6.85 3.46
N MET A 677 -23.87 7.44 4.00
CA MET A 677 -24.23 7.34 5.41
C MET A 677 -25.33 6.29 5.56
N ALA A 678 -25.17 5.34 6.47
CA ALA A 678 -26.15 4.32 6.77
C ALA A 678 -26.55 4.39 8.24
N GLY A 679 -27.83 4.22 8.52
CA GLY A 679 -28.34 4.25 9.88
C GLY A 679 -29.66 3.53 10.06
N ASN A 680 -30.07 3.46 11.32
CA ASN A 680 -31.36 2.93 11.71
C ASN A 680 -32.30 4.09 12.07
N PRO A 681 -33.60 4.00 11.72
CA PRO A 681 -34.56 5.07 12.02
C PRO A 681 -34.81 5.25 13.53
N TYR A 682 -34.42 4.25 14.34
CA TYR A 682 -34.61 4.20 15.79
C TYR A 682 -33.30 3.82 16.49
N THR A 683 -33.11 4.34 17.70
CA THR A 683 -31.99 4.03 18.60
C THR A 683 -32.23 2.75 19.40
N GLU A 684 -31.22 2.28 20.15
CA GLU A 684 -31.34 1.10 21.02
C GLU A 684 -32.38 1.27 22.14
N SER A 685 -32.62 2.51 22.59
CA SER A 685 -33.69 2.83 23.55
C SER A 685 -35.09 2.78 22.94
N GLY A 686 -35.19 2.68 21.61
CA GLY A 686 -36.45 2.76 20.86
C GLY A 686 -36.92 4.19 20.59
N GLU A 687 -36.05 5.18 20.79
CA GLU A 687 -36.32 6.57 20.42
C GLU A 687 -36.03 6.81 18.94
N ARG A 688 -36.76 7.75 18.32
CA ARG A 688 -36.57 8.06 16.90
C ARG A 688 -35.27 8.86 16.72
N PHE A 689 -34.32 8.32 15.95
CA PHE A 689 -33.13 9.06 15.56
C PHE A 689 -33.53 10.19 14.60
N ARG A 690 -33.21 11.43 14.97
CA ARG A 690 -33.48 12.61 14.12
C ARG A 690 -32.23 12.95 13.33
N ILE A 691 -32.28 12.68 12.04
CA ILE A 691 -31.29 13.18 11.07
C ILE A 691 -31.41 14.72 11.03
N PRO A 692 -30.31 15.49 11.02
CA PRO A 692 -30.37 16.94 10.91
C PRO A 692 -31.14 17.38 9.66
N ASP A 693 -32.11 18.28 9.82
CA ASP A 693 -32.98 18.74 8.71
C ASP A 693 -32.17 19.27 7.51
N MET A 694 -31.10 20.01 7.79
CA MET A 694 -30.22 20.53 6.74
C MET A 694 -29.53 19.43 5.92
N LEU A 695 -29.21 18.30 6.54
CA LEU A 695 -28.64 17.14 5.85
C LEU A 695 -29.73 16.36 5.10
N ALA A 696 -30.86 16.10 5.75
CA ALA A 696 -31.98 15.35 5.14
C ALA A 696 -32.53 16.05 3.88
N ASN A 697 -32.56 17.39 3.87
CA ASN A 697 -33.06 18.16 2.73
C ASN A 697 -32.10 18.21 1.53
N ARG A 698 -30.81 17.88 1.72
CA ARG A 698 -29.77 17.96 0.68
C ARG A 698 -29.23 16.61 0.25
N ALA A 699 -29.30 15.61 1.14
CA ALA A 699 -28.88 14.25 0.87
C ALA A 699 -29.97 13.45 0.12
N ASP A 700 -29.53 12.40 -0.55
CA ASP A 700 -30.40 11.39 -1.16
C ASP A 700 -30.85 10.41 -0.09
N VAL A 701 -31.95 10.74 0.58
CA VAL A 701 -32.49 9.92 1.66
C VAL A 701 -33.35 8.80 1.11
N TRP A 702 -32.93 7.56 1.35
CA TRP A 702 -33.69 6.36 0.99
C TRP A 702 -33.98 5.53 2.23
N ASN A 703 -35.26 5.30 2.51
CA ASN A 703 -35.69 4.30 3.49
C ASN A 703 -35.94 2.97 2.78
N LEU A 704 -35.03 2.00 2.94
CA LEU A 704 -35.15 0.70 2.26
C LEU A 704 -36.42 -0.08 2.67
N GLY A 705 -37.05 0.26 3.81
CA GLY A 705 -38.34 -0.33 4.20
C GLY A 705 -39.53 0.24 3.43
N ASP A 706 -39.56 1.55 3.19
CA ASP A 706 -40.72 2.23 2.58
C ASP A 706 -40.76 2.08 1.05
N VAL A 707 -39.58 1.93 0.43
CA VAL A 707 -39.42 1.77 -1.02
C VAL A 707 -39.90 0.39 -1.53
N LEU A 708 -40.38 -0.47 -0.63
CA LEU A 708 -40.88 -1.81 -0.93
C LEU A 708 -42.37 -1.83 -1.32
N THR A 709 -43.06 -0.68 -1.31
CA THR A 709 -44.48 -0.59 -1.67
C THR A 709 -44.70 -1.10 -3.10
N GLY A 710 -45.53 -2.13 -3.27
CA GLY A 710 -45.76 -2.81 -4.56
C GLY A 710 -44.67 -3.82 -4.96
N LYS A 711 -43.70 -4.08 -4.08
CA LYS A 711 -42.60 -5.05 -4.23
C LYS A 711 -42.50 -5.99 -3.02
N GLU A 712 -43.58 -6.16 -2.26
CA GLU A 712 -43.64 -6.95 -1.04
C GLU A 712 -43.29 -8.42 -1.28
N ASP A 713 -43.75 -8.99 -2.40
CA ASP A 713 -43.42 -10.38 -2.77
C ASP A 713 -41.93 -10.56 -3.08
N VAL A 714 -41.30 -9.58 -3.72
CA VAL A 714 -39.86 -9.59 -4.03
C VAL A 714 -39.05 -9.43 -2.74
N PHE A 715 -39.53 -8.61 -1.80
CA PHE A 715 -38.97 -8.49 -0.47
C PHE A 715 -39.12 -9.78 0.35
N ALA A 716 -40.26 -10.46 0.28
CA ALA A 716 -40.43 -11.75 0.95
C ALA A 716 -39.52 -12.81 0.34
N LEU A 717 -39.40 -12.85 -0.99
CA LEU A 717 -38.51 -13.78 -1.70
C LEU A 717 -37.04 -13.58 -1.31
N SER A 718 -36.61 -12.34 -1.08
CA SER A 718 -35.20 -12.07 -0.73
C SER A 718 -34.76 -12.77 0.57
N PHE A 719 -35.66 -13.03 1.52
CA PHE A 719 -35.35 -13.80 2.73
C PHE A 719 -35.06 -15.27 2.41
N VAL A 720 -35.77 -15.83 1.43
CA VAL A 720 -35.53 -17.20 0.96
C VAL A 720 -34.22 -17.26 0.17
N GLU A 721 -34.01 -16.31 -0.75
CA GLU A 721 -32.79 -16.22 -1.58
C GLU A 721 -31.52 -16.11 -0.72
N ASN A 722 -31.54 -15.28 0.33
CA ASN A 722 -30.41 -15.15 1.27
C ASN A 722 -30.19 -16.39 2.15
N ALA A 723 -31.22 -17.20 2.36
CA ALA A 723 -31.16 -18.41 3.20
C ALA A 723 -30.74 -19.67 2.45
N LEU A 724 -30.66 -19.63 1.10
CA LEU A 724 -30.28 -20.80 0.30
C LEU A 724 -28.93 -21.38 0.72
N THR A 725 -27.91 -20.53 0.90
CA THR A 725 -26.56 -20.98 1.28
C THR A 725 -26.48 -21.42 2.74
N ALA A 726 -27.52 -21.22 3.54
CA ALA A 726 -27.55 -21.59 4.95
C ALA A 726 -27.89 -23.08 5.16
N ASN A 727 -28.42 -23.79 4.16
CA ASN A 727 -28.75 -25.21 4.25
C ASN A 727 -28.13 -26.02 3.10
N PRO A 728 -27.42 -27.14 3.38
CA PRO A 728 -26.75 -27.94 2.34
C PRO A 728 -27.66 -28.44 1.21
N VAL A 729 -28.94 -28.66 1.47
CA VAL A 729 -29.93 -29.10 0.48
C VAL A 729 -30.30 -27.95 -0.47
N LEU A 730 -30.34 -26.71 0.02
CA LEU A 730 -30.71 -25.52 -0.77
C LEU A 730 -29.49 -24.83 -1.39
N ALA A 731 -28.30 -25.00 -0.83
CA ALA A 731 -27.09 -24.32 -1.27
C ALA A 731 -26.79 -24.48 -2.78
N PRO A 732 -27.03 -25.65 -3.41
CA PRO A 732 -26.88 -25.80 -4.87
C PRO A 732 -27.77 -24.86 -5.68
N LEU A 733 -28.95 -24.49 -5.16
CA LEU A 733 -29.90 -23.60 -5.85
C LEU A 733 -29.36 -22.18 -6.00
N ALA A 734 -28.47 -21.72 -5.13
CA ALA A 734 -27.88 -20.38 -5.20
C ALA A 734 -27.05 -20.14 -6.48
N ALA A 735 -26.59 -21.21 -7.14
CA ALA A 735 -25.87 -21.14 -8.40
C ALA A 735 -26.77 -21.42 -9.64
N ARG A 736 -28.05 -21.76 -9.47
CA ARG A 736 -28.98 -22.06 -10.57
C ARG A 736 -29.64 -20.81 -11.12
N GLU A 737 -30.25 -20.94 -12.29
CA GLU A 737 -31.03 -19.86 -12.93
C GLU A 737 -32.14 -19.37 -12.01
N ARG A 738 -32.38 -18.05 -12.01
CA ARG A 738 -33.39 -17.43 -11.13
C ARG A 738 -34.80 -17.95 -11.39
N ALA A 739 -35.11 -18.20 -12.66
CA ALA A 739 -36.39 -18.77 -13.06
C ALA A 739 -36.66 -20.16 -12.43
N ASP A 740 -35.61 -20.96 -12.21
CA ASP A 740 -35.76 -22.27 -11.55
C ASP A 740 -36.09 -22.11 -10.07
N LEU A 741 -35.46 -21.16 -9.38
CA LEU A 741 -35.78 -20.86 -7.98
C LEU A 741 -37.22 -20.36 -7.85
N ASP A 742 -37.64 -19.41 -8.69
CA ASP A 742 -39.00 -18.89 -8.71
C ASP A 742 -40.02 -20.03 -8.91
N LEU A 743 -39.74 -20.95 -9.84
CA LEU A 743 -40.58 -22.12 -10.07
C LEU A 743 -40.61 -23.07 -8.87
N LEU A 744 -39.46 -23.36 -8.24
CA LEU A 744 -39.38 -24.22 -7.05
C LEU A 744 -40.12 -23.62 -5.85
N VAL A 745 -40.04 -22.31 -5.65
CA VAL A 745 -40.79 -21.58 -4.61
C VAL A 745 -42.29 -21.69 -4.87
N ARG A 746 -42.74 -21.51 -6.12
CA ARG A 746 -44.16 -21.67 -6.50
C ARG A 746 -44.67 -23.09 -6.32
N LEU A 747 -43.87 -24.09 -6.69
CA LEU A 747 -44.16 -25.51 -6.45
C LEU A 747 -44.29 -25.81 -4.95
N ALA A 748 -43.38 -25.28 -4.13
CA ALA A 748 -43.43 -25.44 -2.67
C ALA A 748 -44.64 -24.74 -2.05
N ALA A 749 -45.05 -23.58 -2.59
CA ALA A 749 -46.25 -22.85 -2.17
C ALA A 749 -47.57 -23.50 -2.62
N GLY A 750 -47.52 -24.55 -3.45
CA GLY A 750 -48.72 -25.26 -3.93
C GLY A 750 -49.43 -24.58 -5.10
N ASP A 751 -48.73 -23.77 -5.89
CA ASP A 751 -49.30 -23.13 -7.08
C ASP A 751 -49.70 -24.19 -8.14
N PRO A 752 -50.99 -24.30 -8.50
CA PRO A 752 -51.48 -25.32 -9.44
C PRO A 752 -50.97 -25.11 -10.88
N THR A 753 -50.46 -23.93 -11.21
CA THR A 753 -49.92 -23.59 -12.53
C THR A 753 -48.43 -23.89 -12.66
N ALA A 754 -47.74 -24.16 -11.54
CA ALA A 754 -46.33 -24.51 -11.53
C ALA A 754 -46.13 -26.00 -11.90
N ARG A 755 -45.21 -26.27 -12.82
CA ARG A 755 -44.92 -27.62 -13.31
C ARG A 755 -43.40 -27.91 -13.26
N PRO A 756 -42.95 -29.02 -12.63
CA PRO A 756 -41.51 -29.31 -12.47
C PRO A 756 -40.74 -29.52 -13.78
N ASP A 757 -41.41 -29.93 -14.85
CA ASP A 757 -40.83 -30.14 -16.19
C ASP A 757 -40.35 -28.84 -16.86
N ARG A 758 -40.72 -27.68 -16.33
CA ARG A 758 -40.27 -26.36 -16.80
C ARG A 758 -38.94 -25.89 -16.19
N LEU A 759 -38.33 -26.70 -15.32
CA LEU A 759 -36.99 -26.40 -14.79
C LEU A 759 -35.96 -26.45 -15.92
N SER A 760 -35.11 -25.43 -16.01
CA SER A 760 -34.02 -25.35 -16.99
C SER A 760 -33.04 -26.51 -16.85
N THR A 761 -32.82 -26.97 -15.62
CA THR A 761 -32.04 -28.16 -15.30
C THR A 761 -32.88 -29.11 -14.45
N ALA A 762 -33.16 -30.30 -14.97
CA ALA A 762 -33.91 -31.32 -14.25
C ALA A 762 -33.24 -31.68 -12.92
N LEU A 763 -34.06 -31.91 -11.89
CA LEU A 763 -33.66 -32.49 -10.61
C LEU A 763 -34.11 -33.94 -10.55
N ALA A 764 -33.31 -34.80 -9.94
CA ALA A 764 -33.75 -36.17 -9.66
C ALA A 764 -35.00 -36.11 -8.75
N PRO A 765 -35.98 -37.02 -8.90
CA PRO A 765 -37.24 -36.96 -8.14
C PRO A 765 -37.02 -36.89 -6.62
N THR A 766 -36.09 -37.67 -6.08
CA THR A 766 -35.75 -37.69 -4.65
C THR A 766 -35.13 -36.38 -4.17
N GLU A 767 -34.30 -35.74 -5.01
CA GLU A 767 -33.70 -34.44 -4.71
C GLU A 767 -34.76 -33.33 -4.77
N LEU A 768 -35.63 -33.37 -5.78
CA LEU A 768 -36.74 -32.44 -5.92
C LEU A 768 -37.68 -32.51 -4.70
N ASP A 769 -38.07 -33.70 -4.26
CA ASP A 769 -38.94 -33.90 -3.10
C ASP A 769 -38.30 -33.31 -1.82
N ALA A 770 -37.00 -33.55 -1.62
CA ALA A 770 -36.27 -33.00 -0.48
C ALA A 770 -36.19 -31.47 -0.52
N VAL A 771 -35.92 -30.89 -1.69
CA VAL A 771 -35.89 -29.44 -1.91
C VAL A 771 -37.26 -28.83 -1.64
N LEU A 772 -38.33 -29.38 -2.21
CA LEU A 772 -39.69 -28.85 -2.05
C LEU A 772 -40.17 -28.98 -0.60
N ALA A 773 -39.87 -30.08 0.08
CA ALA A 773 -40.19 -30.26 1.50
C ALA A 773 -39.49 -29.21 2.37
N LEU A 774 -38.20 -28.98 2.14
CA LEU A 774 -37.46 -27.99 2.88
C LEU A 774 -37.91 -26.56 2.56
N LEU A 775 -38.17 -26.23 1.29
CA LEU A 775 -38.71 -24.92 0.89
C LEU A 775 -40.07 -24.64 1.54
N ARG A 776 -40.94 -25.63 1.70
CA ARG A 776 -42.21 -25.46 2.46
C ARG A 776 -41.96 -25.01 3.90
N HIS A 777 -40.98 -25.60 4.58
CA HIS A 777 -40.61 -25.16 5.93
C HIS A 777 -40.02 -23.75 5.92
N VAL A 778 -39.13 -23.47 4.97
CA VAL A 778 -38.48 -22.15 4.82
C VAL A 778 -39.51 -21.05 4.53
N LEU A 779 -40.51 -21.29 3.69
CA LEU A 779 -41.58 -20.31 3.41
C LEU A 779 -42.41 -20.01 4.65
N ALA A 780 -42.80 -21.03 5.43
CA ALA A 780 -43.52 -20.82 6.68
C ALA A 780 -42.69 -20.07 7.74
N VAL A 781 -41.39 -20.39 7.83
CA VAL A 781 -40.46 -19.66 8.70
C VAL A 781 -40.32 -18.20 8.25
N ARG A 782 -40.17 -17.95 6.94
CA ARG A 782 -40.12 -16.61 6.36
C ARG A 782 -41.32 -15.80 6.79
N ASP A 783 -42.53 -16.34 6.66
CA ASP A 783 -43.76 -15.64 7.03
C ASP A 783 -43.75 -15.25 8.51
N THR A 784 -43.29 -16.15 9.38
CA THR A 784 -43.11 -15.86 10.81
C THR A 784 -42.09 -14.75 11.05
N VAL A 785 -40.91 -14.83 10.41
CA VAL A 785 -39.83 -13.84 10.52
C VAL A 785 -40.29 -12.46 10.03
N LEU A 786 -41.03 -12.39 8.92
CA LEU A 786 -41.59 -11.16 8.39
C LEU A 786 -42.63 -10.56 9.34
N THR A 787 -43.50 -11.38 9.93
CA THR A 787 -44.46 -10.92 10.96
C THR A 787 -43.77 -10.36 12.20
N VAL A 788 -42.71 -11.03 12.68
CA VAL A 788 -41.88 -10.52 13.79
C VAL A 788 -41.24 -9.19 13.41
N ASN A 789 -40.68 -9.08 12.21
CA ASN A 789 -40.07 -7.84 11.73
C ASN A 789 -41.09 -6.69 11.64
N ALA A 790 -42.28 -6.94 11.10
CA ALA A 790 -43.35 -5.95 11.02
C ALA A 790 -43.78 -5.47 12.42
N ALA A 791 -43.91 -6.39 13.39
CA ALA A 791 -44.23 -6.05 14.77
C ALA A 791 -43.13 -5.23 15.44
N TYR A 792 -41.85 -5.54 15.18
CA TYR A 792 -40.72 -4.76 15.67
C TYR A 792 -40.74 -3.32 15.13
N ILE A 793 -40.89 -3.16 13.81
CA ILE A 793 -40.95 -1.85 13.16
C ILE A 793 -42.14 -1.04 13.70
N ALA A 794 -43.32 -1.67 13.82
CA ALA A 794 -44.52 -1.02 14.37
C ALA A 794 -44.32 -0.60 15.82
N SER A 795 -43.70 -1.44 16.65
CA SER A 795 -43.43 -1.11 18.06
C SER A 795 -42.42 0.03 18.20
N ALA A 796 -41.40 0.07 17.34
CA ALA A 796 -40.39 1.13 17.31
C ALA A 796 -40.92 2.46 16.77
N ALA A 797 -41.88 2.43 15.83
CA ALA A 797 -42.52 3.61 15.27
C ALA A 797 -43.47 4.33 16.26
N GLN A 798 -43.93 3.63 17.30
CA GLN A 798 -44.79 4.19 18.34
C GLN A 798 -43.98 4.96 19.38
N SER A 799 -44.43 6.17 19.74
CA SER A 799 -43.90 6.90 20.89
C SER A 799 -44.04 6.12 22.20
N ALA A 800 -43.34 6.54 23.26
CA ALA A 800 -43.52 5.97 24.60
C ALA A 800 -44.90 6.33 25.19
N ASP A 801 -45.33 7.58 25.01
CA ASP A 801 -46.75 7.96 25.05
C ASP A 801 -47.49 7.22 23.92
N ALA A 802 -48.79 7.23 23.70
CA ALA A 802 -49.45 6.36 22.68
C ALA A 802 -49.27 4.81 22.77
N ARG A 803 -48.16 4.22 23.26
CA ARG A 803 -47.99 2.75 23.33
C ARG A 803 -48.92 2.10 24.36
N THR A 804 -49.59 1.01 23.97
CA THR A 804 -50.57 0.26 24.80
C THR A 804 -50.02 -1.03 25.40
N GLU A 805 -48.82 -1.43 25.03
CA GLU A 805 -48.14 -2.66 25.47
C GLU A 805 -46.64 -2.41 25.62
N PRO A 806 -45.87 -3.26 26.34
CA PRO A 806 -44.41 -3.12 26.40
C PRO A 806 -43.74 -3.14 25.01
N PRO A 807 -42.56 -2.51 24.84
CA PRO A 807 -41.83 -2.54 23.57
C PRO A 807 -41.52 -3.96 23.11
N PHE A 808 -41.85 -4.26 21.86
CA PHE A 808 -41.43 -5.47 21.18
C PHE A 808 -40.06 -5.24 20.52
N ARG A 809 -39.08 -6.05 20.91
CA ARG A 809 -37.65 -5.90 20.62
C ARG A 809 -37.05 -7.09 19.86
N LEU A 810 -37.77 -8.20 19.72
CA LEU A 810 -37.34 -9.32 18.88
C LEU A 810 -37.37 -8.91 17.41
N GLN A 811 -36.31 -9.20 16.68
CA GLN A 811 -36.14 -8.78 15.28
C GLN A 811 -36.41 -9.92 14.31
N GLY A 812 -36.85 -9.58 13.10
CA GLY A 812 -36.95 -10.52 11.99
C GLY A 812 -35.99 -10.11 10.88
N SER A 813 -34.77 -10.63 10.91
CA SER A 813 -33.71 -10.26 9.97
C SER A 813 -33.31 -11.41 9.04
N TYR A 814 -32.55 -11.11 7.98
CA TYR A 814 -31.90 -12.15 7.17
C TYR A 814 -31.01 -13.08 8.03
N ARG A 815 -30.41 -12.55 9.11
CA ARG A 815 -29.58 -13.33 10.02
C ARG A 815 -30.40 -14.37 10.78
N ASP A 816 -31.59 -13.99 11.26
CA ASP A 816 -32.51 -14.91 11.94
C ASP A 816 -32.98 -16.00 10.99
N MET A 817 -33.37 -15.60 9.78
CA MET A 817 -33.76 -16.53 8.72
C MET A 817 -32.68 -17.58 8.43
N ASN A 818 -31.42 -17.15 8.32
CA ASN A 818 -30.29 -18.05 8.07
C ASN A 818 -30.03 -19.00 9.24
N LYS A 819 -30.04 -18.50 10.49
CA LYS A 819 -29.86 -19.33 11.69
C LYS A 819 -30.95 -20.39 11.83
N ILE A 820 -32.21 -20.04 11.55
CA ILE A 820 -33.32 -20.99 11.60
C ILE A 820 -33.19 -22.02 10.46
N THR A 821 -32.91 -21.57 9.24
CA THR A 821 -32.82 -22.43 8.05
C THR A 821 -31.71 -23.49 8.15
N GLN A 822 -30.59 -23.18 8.83
CA GLN A 822 -29.52 -24.14 9.13
C GLN A 822 -30.00 -25.37 9.92
N ARG A 823 -31.01 -25.18 10.79
CA ARG A 823 -31.54 -26.23 11.67
C ARG A 823 -32.67 -27.03 11.02
N LEU A 824 -33.22 -26.58 9.89
CA LEU A 824 -34.31 -27.29 9.21
C LEU A 824 -33.80 -28.54 8.47
N ARG A 825 -34.68 -29.55 8.36
CA ARG A 825 -34.45 -30.78 7.60
C ARG A 825 -35.70 -31.10 6.76
N PRO A 826 -35.56 -31.72 5.56
CA PRO A 826 -36.70 -32.05 4.70
C PRO A 826 -37.76 -32.95 5.34
N VAL A 827 -37.37 -33.80 6.29
CA VAL A 827 -38.24 -34.80 6.93
C VAL A 827 -39.03 -34.26 8.13
N MET A 828 -38.84 -32.99 8.50
CA MET A 828 -39.49 -32.41 9.67
C MET A 828 -41.00 -32.31 9.49
N ASN A 829 -41.74 -32.45 10.59
CA ASN A 829 -43.15 -32.07 10.62
C ASN A 829 -43.34 -30.60 11.06
N THR A 830 -44.58 -30.12 11.02
CA THR A 830 -44.96 -28.76 11.41
C THR A 830 -44.54 -28.41 12.84
N ALA A 831 -44.77 -29.31 13.81
CA ALA A 831 -44.46 -29.07 15.21
C ALA A 831 -42.95 -28.98 15.47
N GLU A 832 -42.15 -29.80 14.78
CA GLU A 832 -40.68 -29.77 14.85
C GLU A 832 -40.13 -28.46 14.26
N ARG A 833 -40.62 -28.03 13.09
CA ARG A 833 -40.28 -26.72 12.51
C ARG A 833 -40.61 -25.58 13.49
N ASP A 834 -41.80 -25.59 14.08
CA ASP A 834 -42.27 -24.54 14.97
C ASP A 834 -41.49 -24.50 16.29
N ALA A 835 -40.99 -25.66 16.74
CA ALA A 835 -40.04 -25.76 17.85
C ALA A 835 -38.70 -25.12 17.51
N VAL A 836 -38.13 -25.34 16.32
CA VAL A 836 -36.88 -24.68 15.89
C VAL A 836 -37.02 -23.15 15.94
N VAL A 837 -38.13 -22.60 15.44
CA VAL A 837 -38.40 -21.15 15.48
C VAL A 837 -38.53 -20.65 16.92
N ARG A 838 -39.25 -21.40 17.77
CA ARG A 838 -39.46 -21.04 19.18
C ARG A 838 -38.16 -21.03 19.97
N ASP A 839 -37.30 -22.02 19.76
CA ASP A 839 -35.99 -22.11 20.39
C ASP A 839 -35.11 -20.92 19.99
N HIS A 840 -35.10 -20.56 18.70
CA HIS A 840 -34.34 -19.41 18.20
C HIS A 840 -34.74 -18.13 18.92
N TYR A 841 -36.03 -17.80 18.92
CA TYR A 841 -36.50 -16.56 19.55
C TYR A 841 -36.45 -16.59 21.08
N THR A 842 -36.51 -17.77 21.69
CA THR A 842 -36.29 -17.93 23.14
C THR A 842 -34.84 -17.60 23.50
N ALA A 843 -33.87 -18.07 22.69
CA ALA A 843 -32.47 -17.71 22.88
C ALA A 843 -32.22 -16.21 22.67
N GLU A 844 -32.81 -15.59 21.64
CA GLU A 844 -32.70 -14.14 21.42
C GLU A 844 -33.35 -13.34 22.57
N ALA A 845 -34.52 -13.75 23.06
CA ALA A 845 -35.22 -13.08 24.16
C ALA A 845 -34.44 -13.08 25.49
N GLN A 846 -33.64 -14.13 25.76
CA GLN A 846 -32.81 -14.20 26.97
C GLN A 846 -31.82 -13.04 27.08
N THR A 847 -31.39 -12.47 25.95
CA THR A 847 -30.48 -11.31 25.92
C THR A 847 -31.16 -10.00 26.34
N LEU A 848 -32.49 -9.94 26.33
CA LEU A 848 -33.28 -8.73 26.63
C LEU A 848 -33.47 -8.47 28.12
N THR A 849 -32.95 -9.34 29.01
CA THR A 849 -33.06 -9.26 30.47
C THR A 849 -34.49 -8.96 30.97
N THR A 850 -34.80 -7.71 31.33
CA THR A 850 -36.07 -7.27 31.93
C THR A 850 -37.27 -7.20 30.97
N GLY A 851 -37.10 -7.56 29.68
CA GLY A 851 -38.17 -7.57 28.67
C GLY A 851 -38.50 -8.94 28.06
N ALA A 852 -37.84 -10.02 28.50
CA ALA A 852 -37.90 -11.33 27.84
C ALA A 852 -39.32 -11.94 27.85
N GLU A 853 -39.99 -11.95 29.01
CA GLU A 853 -41.33 -12.54 29.16
C GLU A 853 -42.36 -11.85 28.25
N ALA A 854 -42.40 -10.52 28.27
CA ALA A 854 -43.32 -9.73 27.43
C ALA A 854 -43.10 -9.98 25.93
N ASN A 855 -41.83 -10.08 25.50
CA ASN A 855 -41.48 -10.33 24.10
C ASN A 855 -41.87 -11.74 23.65
N LEU A 856 -41.68 -12.75 24.49
CA LEU A 856 -42.08 -14.13 24.16
C LEU A 856 -43.60 -14.31 24.14
N LEU A 857 -44.34 -13.64 25.03
CA LEU A 857 -45.79 -13.64 25.00
C LEU A 857 -46.33 -12.91 23.77
N LYS A 858 -45.74 -11.77 23.39
CA LYS A 858 -46.09 -11.09 22.14
C LYS A 858 -45.77 -11.95 20.91
N LEU A 859 -44.65 -12.66 20.90
CA LEU A 859 -44.33 -13.60 19.82
C LEU A 859 -45.36 -14.73 19.72
N ALA A 860 -45.81 -15.28 20.86
CA ALA A 860 -46.85 -16.29 20.88
C ALA A 860 -48.20 -15.72 20.38
N GLU A 861 -48.52 -14.45 20.69
CA GLU A 861 -49.69 -13.74 20.14
C GLU A 861 -49.59 -13.63 18.60
N LEU A 862 -48.43 -13.23 18.07
CA LEU A 862 -48.19 -13.08 16.62
C LEU A 862 -48.22 -14.40 15.84
N ARG A 863 -48.06 -15.53 16.53
CA ARG A 863 -48.07 -16.89 15.95
C ARG A 863 -49.37 -17.65 16.23
N ASP A 864 -50.35 -17.02 16.88
CA ASP A 864 -51.58 -17.66 17.34
C ASP A 864 -51.34 -18.89 18.26
N GLU A 865 -50.28 -18.84 19.07
CA GLU A 865 -49.82 -19.92 19.98
C GLU A 865 -50.07 -19.60 21.48
N LEU A 866 -50.95 -18.64 21.79
CA LEU A 866 -51.31 -18.31 23.18
C LEU A 866 -52.27 -19.33 23.78
N ASP A 867 -51.79 -20.10 24.76
CA ASP A 867 -52.67 -20.87 25.65
C ASP A 867 -53.43 -19.95 26.64
N PRO A 868 -54.50 -20.43 27.30
CA PRO A 868 -55.30 -19.61 28.22
C PRO A 868 -54.51 -18.98 29.38
N ALA A 869 -53.48 -19.66 29.88
CA ALA A 869 -52.64 -19.16 30.96
C ALA A 869 -51.72 -18.03 30.49
N ARG A 870 -51.07 -18.21 29.33
CA ARG A 870 -50.24 -17.20 28.67
C ARG A 870 -51.04 -15.98 28.22
N SER A 871 -52.27 -16.18 27.74
CA SER A 871 -53.18 -15.08 27.38
C SER A 871 -53.56 -14.21 28.59
N SER A 872 -53.88 -14.85 29.72
CA SER A 872 -54.15 -14.16 30.99
C SER A 872 -52.92 -13.38 31.45
N ARG A 873 -51.74 -14.01 31.42
CA ARG A 873 -50.46 -13.39 31.78
C ARG A 873 -50.11 -12.21 30.88
N TRP A 874 -50.34 -12.31 29.58
CA TRP A 874 -50.10 -11.23 28.63
C TRP A 874 -51.01 -10.02 28.90
N THR A 875 -52.28 -10.28 29.22
CA THR A 875 -53.25 -9.25 29.60
C THR A 875 -52.84 -8.53 30.89
N GLU A 876 -52.33 -9.25 31.89
CA GLU A 876 -51.78 -8.67 33.12
C GLU A 876 -50.61 -7.73 32.83
N ILE A 877 -49.67 -8.16 31.99
CA ILE A 877 -48.49 -7.36 31.63
C ILE A 877 -48.89 -6.09 30.87
N LYS A 878 -49.79 -6.19 29.88
CA LYS A 878 -50.33 -5.01 29.17
C LYS A 878 -51.00 -4.03 30.13
N SER A 879 -51.82 -4.54 31.04
CA SER A 879 -52.51 -3.73 32.06
C SER A 879 -51.55 -3.10 33.07
N ALA A 880 -50.48 -3.79 33.45
CA ALA A 880 -49.43 -3.25 34.31
C ALA A 880 -48.64 -2.14 33.59
N HIS A 881 -48.29 -2.34 32.32
CA HIS A 881 -47.59 -1.34 31.51
C HIS A 881 -48.38 -0.03 31.39
N ILE A 882 -49.68 -0.12 31.05
CA ILE A 882 -50.56 1.04 30.98
C ILE A 882 -50.63 1.73 32.34
N ARG A 883 -50.80 1.00 33.46
CA ARG A 883 -50.84 1.60 34.81
C ARG A 883 -49.54 2.32 35.18
N THR A 884 -48.38 1.70 34.94
CA THR A 884 -47.07 2.32 35.19
C THR A 884 -46.89 3.58 34.36
N ARG A 885 -47.39 3.60 33.12
CA ARG A 885 -47.40 4.79 32.26
C ARG A 885 -48.34 5.88 32.79
N THR A 886 -49.58 5.54 33.18
CA THR A 886 -50.54 6.52 33.74
C THR A 886 -50.04 7.16 35.03
N LEU A 887 -49.27 6.42 35.84
CA LEU A 887 -48.62 6.91 37.07
C LEU A 887 -47.28 7.61 36.83
N GLY A 888 -46.65 7.41 35.67
CA GLY A 888 -45.27 7.79 35.35
C GLY A 888 -45.15 8.92 34.33
N GLY A 889 -45.87 10.04 34.55
CA GLY A 889 -45.63 11.28 33.80
C GLY A 889 -44.20 11.83 34.01
N PRO A 890 -43.75 12.83 33.21
CA PRO A 890 -42.35 13.27 33.14
C PRO A 890 -41.79 13.57 34.52
N GLU A 891 -40.52 13.21 34.75
CA GLU A 891 -39.84 13.08 36.05
C GLU A 891 -39.86 14.31 36.99
N ASN A 892 -40.48 15.44 36.61
CA ASN A 892 -40.36 16.72 37.31
C ASN A 892 -41.60 17.21 38.08
N ASP A 893 -42.69 16.44 38.23
CA ASP A 893 -43.82 16.92 39.05
C ASP A 893 -44.40 15.88 40.05
N PRO A 894 -44.12 16.03 41.36
CA PRO A 894 -44.71 15.24 42.43
C PRO A 894 -46.25 15.37 42.51
N LEU A 895 -46.82 16.51 42.09
CA LEU A 895 -48.25 16.78 42.17
C LEU A 895 -49.03 15.93 41.16
N THR A 896 -48.50 15.81 39.94
CA THR A 896 -49.07 14.96 38.87
C THR A 896 -49.09 13.47 39.27
N ARG A 897 -48.06 12.99 39.96
CA ARG A 897 -48.03 11.62 40.53
C ARG A 897 -49.08 11.40 41.62
N ALA A 898 -49.29 12.38 42.49
CA ALA A 898 -50.29 12.30 43.56
C ALA A 898 -51.73 12.31 43.01
N VAL A 899 -52.00 13.12 41.98
CA VAL A 899 -53.30 13.17 41.29
C VAL A 899 -53.57 11.85 40.56
N ALA A 900 -52.60 11.31 39.82
CA ALA A 900 -52.74 10.01 39.13
C ALA A 900 -52.98 8.85 40.12
N ALA A 901 -52.34 8.87 41.29
CA ALA A 901 -52.56 7.90 42.35
C ALA A 901 -53.98 7.99 42.96
N LEU A 902 -54.52 9.21 43.12
CA LEU A 902 -55.89 9.44 43.59
C LEU A 902 -56.93 8.98 42.56
N THR A 903 -56.68 9.19 41.26
CA THR A 903 -57.56 8.68 40.18
C THR A 903 -57.59 7.15 40.17
N LEU A 904 -56.43 6.49 40.35
CA LEU A 904 -56.35 5.03 40.46
C LEU A 904 -57.05 4.48 41.71
N LEU A 905 -57.05 5.24 42.80
CA LEU A 905 -57.82 4.92 44.00
C LEU A 905 -59.32 5.02 43.73
N ALA A 906 -59.76 6.07 43.02
CA ALA A 906 -61.15 6.26 42.61
C ALA A 906 -61.64 5.13 41.68
N ASP A 907 -60.82 4.71 40.72
CA ASP A 907 -61.14 3.58 39.82
C ASP A 907 -61.25 2.25 40.59
N ARG A 908 -60.39 2.02 41.59
CA ARG A 908 -60.51 0.84 42.46
C ARG A 908 -61.77 0.88 43.32
N VAL A 909 -62.15 2.05 43.84
CA VAL A 909 -63.40 2.22 44.59
C VAL A 909 -64.59 1.96 43.67
N ALA A 910 -64.58 2.44 42.43
CA ALA A 910 -65.63 2.17 41.43
C ALA A 910 -65.70 0.69 41.00
N ALA A 911 -64.55 0.00 40.92
CA ALA A 911 -64.50 -1.44 40.64
C ALA A 911 -65.04 -2.27 41.81
N VAL A 912 -64.76 -1.88 43.05
CA VAL A 912 -65.33 -2.47 44.27
C VAL A 912 -66.84 -2.21 44.32
N GLU A 913 -67.29 -0.99 44.03
CA GLU A 913 -68.72 -0.65 43.91
C GLU A 913 -69.41 -1.52 42.85
N SER A 914 -68.80 -1.66 41.67
CA SER A 914 -69.33 -2.50 40.59
C SER A 914 -69.35 -3.99 40.94
N ALA A 915 -68.39 -4.49 41.74
CA ALA A 915 -68.36 -5.86 42.24
C ALA A 915 -69.42 -6.09 43.31
N ILE A 916 -69.63 -5.13 44.22
CA ILE A 916 -70.69 -5.14 45.23
C ILE A 916 -72.06 -5.10 44.56
N VAL A 917 -72.28 -4.22 43.57
CA VAL A 917 -73.53 -4.15 42.81
C VAL A 917 -73.80 -5.46 42.07
N ARG A 918 -72.77 -6.11 41.50
CA ARG A 918 -72.92 -7.44 40.88
C ARG A 918 -73.31 -8.51 41.89
N ALA A 919 -72.63 -8.56 43.04
CA ALA A 919 -72.89 -9.50 44.12
C ALA A 919 -74.33 -9.37 44.65
N VAL A 920 -74.80 -8.13 44.87
CA VAL A 920 -76.17 -7.81 45.30
C VAL A 920 -77.21 -8.17 44.22
N ARG A 921 -76.86 -8.08 42.93
CA ARG A 921 -77.74 -8.50 41.83
C ARG A 921 -77.87 -10.03 41.76
N THR A 922 -76.78 -10.77 41.94
CA THR A 922 -76.80 -12.25 42.04
C THR A 922 -77.54 -12.76 43.27
N GLU A 923 -77.48 -12.06 44.42
CA GLU A 923 -78.29 -12.41 45.60
C GLU A 923 -79.80 -12.20 45.36
N ARG A 924 -80.18 -11.11 44.66
CA ARG A 924 -81.60 -10.84 44.32
C ARG A 924 -82.16 -11.78 43.26
N GLU A 925 -81.34 -12.30 42.35
CA GLU A 925 -81.77 -13.31 41.36
C GLU A 925 -81.79 -14.73 41.93
N GLY A 926 -81.00 -15.01 42.98
CA GLY A 926 -81.03 -16.29 43.71
C GLY A 926 -82.20 -16.47 44.68
N THR A 927 -82.95 -15.41 45.00
CA THR A 927 -84.16 -15.47 45.85
C THR A 927 -85.48 -15.56 45.06
N SER A 928 -85.43 -15.72 43.74
CA SER A 928 -86.62 -15.86 42.87
C SER A 928 -86.60 -17.12 42.00
N ARG A 929 -86.11 -18.25 42.54
CA ARG A 929 -86.43 -19.59 42.06
C ARG A 929 -86.70 -20.55 43.20
#